data_AF-A0A090X042-F1
#
_entry.id   AF-A0A090X042-F1
#
_cell.length_a   1.000
_cell.length_b   1.000
_cell.length_c   1.000
_cell.angle_alpha   90.00
_cell.angle_beta   90.00
_cell.angle_gamma   90.00
#
_symmetry.space_group_name_H-M   'P 1'
#
loop_
_entity.id
_entity.type
_entity.pdbx_description
1 polymer ?
#
loop_
_entity_poly.entity_id
_entity_poly.type
_entity_poly.pdbx_seq_one_letter_code
_entity_poly.pdbx_strand_id
1 'polypeptide(L)'
;MKTTNINTYYQKLIYLILELHKSDFENAYPGHCMKITGLGLIELEYLWDLLKDEHKHLDVYIVLEEENLGLKYISATKLIELRNKQDKPLLILIPSNSRTAAEDSYGNATFKEIALEGLEDKLSKKLISDVPGSSREIIKEIFDFIKPNRTQIINYLIALEDLEYKPLEIGNNLHHLELIPDSELITNRIKLRSRLNFNRESVDILSSFDRVVHDRISDLRIDSESLQKQIASFLKVNNDFTNPKEIVEKVYNNNEGLNFSNWPIPDLNFSHITLSVTHIKSTALSIEDGTNVFSAIEGVSAKLKVRFTTNPNPNEIKEIKSFKIILMAVDGSNGEEISILRKVKNKITSRNYREATIELNSNLIDEGSYFIKVVAEDEHGNIINGNDDFKDPKIQKAWDKEKTENPDLEKSSFPYKLTCDSDDFHYEVEEALDKDENQRKDKLNNVLQAFLKYRIDALKNDEEYSIPEPSETSNIWINDGKEKHSSTFHINYSDKHNYQINISTKLRQIENKFLLNAESLGYVKCQLKSNKLAIGFENIEFVKSELNEIVPKSLLKLRKAVFDAIVNSNENEDGIFETTNIFIYKEEIKKYVDSYTKWTSKLKTQLESDKIELEEKTKLKEFLIELQMIDVARVKSKLPDGSKVEALLVSPLHPLRLAWAIQLIEVFEDWERKTREFSGHKEAWSHHLEDFFIGNLSPENNQLVLIEASSQKAYNYSGELSFGWGGLYLSTISQESKNGMTSISRQLQHYLRLLFNITKDNYVETDLSLKLVIRHIKNYLAQHPYIDKLVVNLFNAGDAEVFSSAFVELEKEKVFENINYEVRIFKGNDKIIEHGESLKTLINPESNISEEAEAFSQPSRNRLFPKLRFSINNIADFLKDPSSYTSHLSFLISPFPISIELIKPSIEDRNFYLNGLITDSSVIVDENGTQIKWNRFIQANKLPVKYDSTGTNSIKLFENIQSFISSALVSKFTTSIPSTQLRLNDRDKVLLTHLHDYSDWVITFDKNLGPQIFDQPSKDGKIPFLLDYVPGEELLGISSFLTTRPTSEVLGLLGPHFEEFNLDIHNEQDEHKIKILLEDLRAVSSSLVLQLNSTKNKAFEVIGSAFTKRVLEKKEMLKDAFLIPIDLHQNLFENLSSGSKSRADNLLVSMNPSKKKFLFL
;
A
#
# COMPACT_ATOMS: atom_id res chain seq x y z
N MET A 1 40.81 32.85 37.92
CA MET A 1 40.88 32.51 39.37
C MET A 1 39.53 31.95 39.80
N LYS A 2 39.56 30.81 40.51
CA LYS A 2 38.58 29.70 40.58
C LYS A 2 38.43 28.96 39.24
N THR A 3 39.31 27.99 38.99
CA THR A 3 39.10 26.95 37.97
C THR A 3 37.84 26.17 38.36
N THR A 4 36.80 26.26 37.55
CA THR A 4 35.59 25.45 37.68
C THR A 4 35.98 23.99 37.48
N ASN A 5 35.94 23.19 38.55
CA ASN A 5 36.37 21.80 38.51
C ASN A 5 35.19 20.95 37.98
N ILE A 6 35.22 20.61 36.70
CA ILE A 6 34.18 19.80 36.03
C ILE A 6 34.61 18.34 35.98
N ASN A 7 33.64 17.42 35.96
CA ASN A 7 33.86 15.99 35.74
C ASN A 7 34.72 15.71 34.49
N THR A 8 35.70 14.82 34.61
CA THR A 8 36.64 14.39 33.57
C THR A 8 35.95 13.98 32.26
N TYR A 9 34.75 13.40 32.36
CA TYR A 9 33.89 13.08 31.21
C TYR A 9 33.58 14.32 30.34
N TYR A 10 33.07 15.40 30.95
CA TYR A 10 32.74 16.63 30.23
C TYR A 10 33.98 17.40 29.81
N GLN A 11 35.10 17.29 30.54
CA GLN A 11 36.37 17.87 30.10
C GLN A 11 36.84 17.25 28.79
N LYS A 12 36.86 15.91 28.66
CA LYS A 12 37.25 15.24 27.41
C LYS A 12 36.27 15.54 26.28
N LEU A 13 34.98 15.66 26.57
CA LEU A 13 33.97 16.05 25.59
C LEU A 13 34.19 17.49 25.08
N ILE A 14 34.52 18.43 25.97
CA ILE A 14 34.87 19.82 25.62
C ILE A 14 36.14 19.88 24.76
N TYR A 15 37.18 19.12 25.09
CA TYR A 15 38.39 19.04 24.25
C TYR A 15 38.11 18.48 22.86
N LEU A 16 37.23 17.49 22.75
CA LEU A 16 36.83 16.93 21.45
C LEU A 16 36.04 17.94 20.61
N ILE A 17 35.20 18.78 21.24
CA ILE A 17 34.52 19.90 20.56
C ILE A 17 35.53 20.89 19.99
N LEU A 18 36.53 21.28 20.79
CA LEU A 18 37.59 22.19 20.34
C LEU A 18 38.42 21.59 19.20
N GLU A 19 38.74 20.29 19.25
CA GLU A 19 39.49 19.60 18.20
C GLU A 19 38.70 19.52 16.87
N LEU A 20 37.42 19.15 16.92
CA LEU A 20 36.59 18.96 15.73
C LEU A 20 36.21 20.28 15.04
N HIS A 21 35.99 21.35 15.82
CA HIS A 21 35.55 22.65 15.29
C HIS A 21 36.67 23.69 15.23
N LYS A 22 37.92 23.28 15.41
CA LYS A 22 39.10 24.17 15.33
C LYS A 22 39.13 24.99 14.04
N SER A 23 38.82 24.36 12.90
CA SER A 23 38.78 25.05 11.59
C SER A 23 37.63 26.06 11.48
N ASP A 24 36.50 25.84 12.16
CA ASP A 24 35.38 26.78 12.18
C ASP A 24 35.76 28.03 13.00
N PHE A 25 36.49 27.86 14.11
CA PHE A 25 36.91 28.96 14.98
C PHE A 25 38.06 29.80 14.39
N GLU A 26 39.04 29.16 13.72
CA GLU A 26 40.18 29.86 13.11
C GLU A 26 39.81 30.64 11.83
N ASN A 27 38.85 30.16 11.03
CA ASN A 27 38.45 30.79 9.76
C ASN A 27 37.31 31.83 9.91
N ALA A 28 36.88 32.14 11.13
CA ALA A 28 35.79 33.08 11.38
C ALA A 28 36.20 34.54 11.07
N TYR A 29 35.43 35.20 10.20
CA TYR A 29 35.65 36.60 9.79
C TYR A 29 34.61 37.56 10.40
N PRO A 30 34.86 38.89 10.40
CA PRO A 30 33.92 39.87 10.95
C PRO A 30 32.50 39.73 10.39
N GLY A 31 31.50 39.65 11.29
CA GLY A 31 30.10 39.39 10.94
C GLY A 31 29.66 37.92 11.02
N HIS A 32 30.59 36.96 11.16
CA HIS A 32 30.26 35.55 11.36
C HIS A 32 29.69 35.32 12.77
N CYS A 33 28.51 34.69 12.85
CA CYS A 33 27.74 34.49 14.08
C CYS A 33 27.53 32.99 14.33
N MET A 34 28.05 32.46 15.44
CA MET A 34 28.00 31.04 15.80
C MET A 34 27.36 30.82 17.17
N LYS A 35 26.76 29.64 17.39
CA LYS A 35 26.22 29.26 18.69
C LYS A 35 26.49 27.80 19.07
N ILE A 36 26.66 27.55 20.36
CA ILE A 36 26.73 26.22 20.98
C ILE A 36 25.60 26.11 22.00
N THR A 37 24.81 25.05 21.90
CA THR A 37 23.63 24.75 22.72
C THR A 37 23.80 23.39 23.41
N GLY A 38 23.13 23.18 24.54
CA GLY A 38 22.98 21.84 25.14
C GLY A 38 23.94 21.48 26.30
N LEU A 39 24.92 22.31 26.64
CA LEU A 39 25.76 22.14 27.82
C LEU A 39 25.20 22.90 29.04
N GLY A 40 25.51 22.42 30.25
CA GLY A 40 25.15 23.11 31.48
C GLY A 40 25.98 24.38 31.71
N LEU A 41 25.54 25.23 32.64
CA LEU A 41 26.15 26.55 32.85
C LEU A 41 27.61 26.45 33.32
N ILE A 42 27.92 25.49 34.19
CA ILE A 42 29.28 25.28 34.72
C ILE A 42 30.22 24.81 33.60
N GLU A 43 29.73 23.91 32.74
CA GLU A 43 30.45 23.39 31.58
C GLU A 43 30.73 24.49 30.55
N LEU A 44 29.76 25.37 30.30
CA LEU A 44 29.90 26.52 29.41
C LEU A 44 30.87 27.58 29.95
N GLU A 45 30.90 27.81 31.26
CA GLU A 45 31.87 28.72 31.88
C GLU A 45 33.32 28.24 31.66
N TYR A 46 33.55 26.92 31.75
CA TYR A 46 34.87 26.34 31.49
C TYR A 46 35.25 26.36 30.01
N LEU A 47 34.30 26.06 29.11
CA LEU A 47 34.49 26.21 27.67
C LEU A 47 34.81 27.67 27.29
N TRP A 48 34.17 28.64 27.94
CA TRP A 48 34.42 30.07 27.72
C TRP A 48 35.83 30.48 28.12
N ASP A 49 36.32 30.01 29.28
CA ASP A 49 37.68 30.32 29.74
C ASP A 49 38.74 29.77 28.76
N LEU A 50 38.54 28.57 28.22
CA LEU A 50 39.43 27.97 27.21
C LEU A 50 39.40 28.72 25.86
N LEU A 51 38.21 29.00 25.33
CA LEU A 51 38.04 29.67 24.03
C LEU A 51 38.60 31.10 24.02
N LYS A 52 38.48 31.83 25.14
CA LYS A 52 39.00 33.19 25.25
C LYS A 52 40.52 33.26 25.27
N ASP A 53 41.16 32.27 25.90
CA ASP A 53 42.62 32.20 25.96
C ASP A 53 43.22 31.76 24.60
N GLU A 54 42.60 30.81 23.90
CA GLU A 54 43.08 30.31 22.60
C GLU A 54 42.74 31.23 21.41
N HIS A 55 41.57 31.89 21.40
CA HIS A 55 41.08 32.65 20.24
C HIS A 55 40.67 34.08 20.58
N LYS A 56 41.67 34.96 20.74
CA LYS A 56 41.48 36.39 21.11
C LYS A 56 40.76 37.24 20.04
N HIS A 57 40.58 36.74 18.83
CA HIS A 57 39.86 37.42 17.74
C HIS A 57 38.34 37.19 17.78
N LEU A 58 37.87 36.18 18.53
CA LEU A 58 36.46 35.86 18.72
C LEU A 58 35.88 36.60 19.93
N ASP A 59 34.74 37.24 19.73
CA ASP A 59 33.94 37.76 20.84
C ASP A 59 33.03 36.63 21.34
N VAL A 60 33.36 36.05 22.50
CA VAL A 60 32.64 34.91 23.09
C VAL A 60 31.84 35.37 24.31
N TYR A 61 30.56 35.02 24.38
CA TYR A 61 29.69 35.38 25.52
C TYR A 61 28.71 34.26 25.89
N ILE A 62 28.33 34.21 27.17
CA ILE A 62 27.26 33.34 27.70
C ILE A 62 25.98 34.17 27.86
N VAL A 63 24.84 33.67 27.37
CA VAL A 63 23.55 34.41 27.42
C VAL A 63 22.84 34.17 28.75
N LEU A 64 22.53 35.25 29.48
CA LEU A 64 21.72 35.25 30.70
C LEU A 64 20.87 36.54 30.81
N GLU A 65 19.65 36.43 31.34
CA GLU A 65 18.71 37.55 31.60
C GLU A 65 18.80 38.07 33.06
N GLU A 66 19.98 38.49 33.51
CA GLU A 66 20.15 39.15 34.82
C GLU A 66 20.77 40.54 34.69
N GLU A 67 20.39 41.49 35.55
CA GLU A 67 20.78 42.92 35.46
C GLU A 67 22.26 43.21 35.82
N ASN A 68 23.00 42.23 36.37
CA ASN A 68 24.43 42.37 36.72
C ASN A 68 25.32 41.49 35.84
N LEU A 69 25.41 41.85 34.57
CA LEU A 69 26.26 41.16 33.60
C LEU A 69 27.74 41.54 33.83
N GLY A 70 28.50 40.64 34.46
CA GLY A 70 29.97 40.69 34.42
C GLY A 70 30.49 40.54 32.98
N LEU A 71 31.79 40.72 32.77
CA LEU A 71 32.45 40.65 31.44
C LEU A 71 32.25 39.33 30.67
N LYS A 72 31.73 38.27 31.31
CA LYS A 72 31.48 36.95 30.71
C LYS A 72 30.07 36.79 30.13
N TYR A 73 29.12 37.59 30.59
CA TYR A 73 27.70 37.39 30.34
C TYR A 73 27.12 38.51 29.48
N ILE A 74 26.13 38.18 28.65
CA ILE A 74 25.43 39.16 27.81
C ILE A 74 23.91 38.94 27.81
N SER A 75 23.15 40.04 27.84
CA SER A 75 21.70 40.04 27.62
C SER A 75 21.35 39.92 26.14
N ALA A 76 20.21 39.31 25.81
CA ALA A 76 19.70 39.17 24.45
C ALA A 76 19.62 40.50 23.65
N THR A 77 19.24 41.61 24.28
CA THR A 77 19.15 42.92 23.61
C THR A 77 20.52 43.45 23.19
N LYS A 78 21.50 43.40 24.08
CA LYS A 78 22.88 43.83 23.81
C LYS A 78 23.61 42.92 22.82
N LEU A 79 23.25 41.64 22.78
CA LEU A 79 23.71 40.70 21.77
C LEU A 79 23.32 41.12 20.35
N ILE A 80 22.05 41.54 20.17
CA ILE A 80 21.53 42.02 18.87
C ILE A 80 22.28 43.29 18.43
N GLU A 81 22.59 44.19 19.37
CA GLU A 81 23.41 45.38 19.07
C GLU A 81 24.82 45.02 18.58
N LEU A 82 25.50 44.06 19.22
CA LEU A 82 26.84 43.63 18.81
C LEU A 82 26.82 42.90 17.46
N ARG A 83 25.81 42.06 17.21
CA ARG A 83 25.59 41.42 15.90
C ARG A 83 25.47 42.48 14.79
N ASN A 84 24.67 43.52 14.99
CA ASN A 84 24.42 44.52 13.96
C ASN A 84 25.64 45.41 13.65
N LYS A 85 26.63 45.48 14.54
CA LYS A 85 27.88 46.22 14.30
C LYS A 85 28.86 45.48 13.39
N GLN A 86 28.83 44.14 13.37
CA GLN A 86 29.65 43.26 12.52
C GLN A 86 31.18 43.48 12.60
N ASP A 87 31.69 44.18 13.63
CA ASP A 87 33.11 44.52 13.75
C ASP A 87 34.03 43.30 13.99
N LYS A 88 33.50 42.22 14.60
CA LYS A 88 34.22 40.98 14.93
C LYS A 88 33.33 39.73 14.82
N PRO A 89 33.90 38.53 14.67
CA PRO A 89 33.14 37.28 14.73
C PRO A 89 32.63 37.01 16.16
N LEU A 90 31.36 36.60 16.26
CA LEU A 90 30.61 36.44 17.52
C LEU A 90 30.26 34.96 17.76
N LEU A 91 30.65 34.42 18.92
CA LEU A 91 30.30 33.06 19.36
C LEU A 91 29.50 33.12 20.65
N ILE A 92 28.34 32.48 20.65
CA ILE A 92 27.40 32.51 21.77
C ILE A 92 27.27 31.13 22.39
N LEU A 93 27.34 31.09 23.73
CA LEU A 93 27.13 29.90 24.53
C LEU A 93 25.77 29.98 25.24
N ILE A 94 24.87 29.04 24.94
CA ILE A 94 23.50 29.04 25.47
C ILE A 94 23.32 27.83 26.41
N PRO A 95 23.05 28.04 27.72
CA PRO A 95 22.87 26.95 28.66
C PRO A 95 21.57 26.18 28.38
N SER A 96 21.59 24.87 28.59
CA SER A 96 20.47 23.95 28.31
C SER A 96 19.14 24.29 29.01
N ASN A 97 19.17 25.13 30.05
CA ASN A 97 17.99 25.53 30.84
C ASN A 97 17.54 26.99 30.62
N SER A 98 18.11 27.76 29.69
CA SER A 98 17.62 29.12 29.42
C SER A 98 16.40 29.10 28.49
N ARG A 99 15.26 29.60 28.96
CA ARG A 99 14.14 30.02 28.09
C ARG A 99 14.11 31.54 28.08
N THR A 100 14.36 32.11 26.91
CA THR A 100 14.44 33.58 26.78
C THR A 100 13.45 34.06 25.73
N ALA A 101 12.78 35.18 26.00
CA ALA A 101 11.68 35.68 25.16
C ALA A 101 12.13 36.17 23.77
N ALA A 102 13.44 36.23 23.51
CA ALA A 102 14.06 36.72 22.28
C ALA A 102 14.77 35.62 21.46
N GLU A 103 14.46 34.33 21.67
CA GLU A 103 15.06 33.19 20.95
C GLU A 103 14.96 33.30 19.42
N ASP A 104 13.90 33.91 18.88
CA ASP A 104 13.74 34.17 17.45
C ASP A 104 14.87 35.06 16.87
N SER A 105 15.52 35.88 17.71
CA SER A 105 16.56 36.82 17.28
C SER A 105 17.98 36.22 17.19
N TYR A 106 18.19 35.01 17.74
CA TYR A 106 19.43 34.23 17.66
C TYR A 106 19.18 32.75 17.28
N GLY A 107 18.10 32.51 16.54
CA GLY A 107 17.77 31.21 15.94
C GLY A 107 18.72 30.81 14.78
N ASN A 108 18.53 29.61 14.23
CA ASN A 108 19.42 29.01 13.21
C ASN A 108 19.49 29.80 11.90
N ALA A 109 18.53 30.70 11.66
CA ALA A 109 18.55 31.64 10.52
C ALA A 109 19.57 32.78 10.69
N THR A 110 20.07 33.02 11.91
CA THR A 110 20.93 34.16 12.26
C THR A 110 22.27 33.76 12.88
N PHE A 111 22.33 32.59 13.54
CA PHE A 111 23.56 32.00 14.08
C PHE A 111 23.74 30.58 13.55
N LYS A 112 24.94 30.27 13.06
CA LYS A 112 25.34 28.91 12.70
C LYS A 112 25.44 28.07 13.96
N GLU A 113 24.63 27.03 14.07
CA GLU A 113 24.67 26.09 15.18
C GLU A 113 25.83 25.10 15.01
N ILE A 114 26.65 24.98 16.05
CA ILE A 114 27.69 23.97 16.14
C ILE A 114 27.06 22.74 16.80
N ALA A 115 26.69 21.76 15.97
CA ALA A 115 25.98 20.57 16.40
C ALA A 115 26.88 19.65 17.25
N LEU A 116 26.36 19.21 18.39
CA LEU A 116 27.04 18.27 19.31
C LEU A 116 26.65 16.80 19.04
N GLU A 117 25.93 16.53 17.94
CA GLU A 117 25.44 15.19 17.60
C GLU A 117 26.58 14.22 17.27
N GLY A 118 26.53 13.02 17.86
CA GLY A 118 27.50 11.95 17.60
C GLY A 118 28.87 12.12 18.26
N LEU A 119 29.05 13.09 19.17
CA LEU A 119 30.32 13.27 19.90
C LEU A 119 30.66 12.09 20.82
N GLU A 120 29.66 11.51 21.50
CA GLU A 120 29.87 10.33 22.35
C GLU A 120 30.35 9.10 21.54
N ASP A 121 29.88 8.95 20.29
CA ASP A 121 30.29 7.87 19.40
C ASP A 121 31.73 8.04 18.93
N LYS A 122 32.15 9.27 18.65
CA LYS A 122 33.54 9.55 18.31
C LYS A 122 34.46 9.38 19.52
N LEU A 123 34.02 9.85 20.70
CA LEU A 123 34.78 9.71 21.95
C LEU A 123 34.97 8.24 22.34
N SER A 124 33.91 7.44 22.30
CA SER A 124 34.00 6.00 22.59
C SER A 124 34.92 5.27 21.61
N LYS A 125 34.84 5.55 20.31
CA LYS A 125 35.75 4.96 19.30
C LYS A 125 37.21 5.33 19.56
N LYS A 126 37.50 6.59 19.92
CA LYS A 126 38.85 7.07 20.27
C LYS A 126 39.38 6.38 21.54
N LEU A 127 38.57 6.31 22.59
CA LEU A 127 38.95 5.61 23.82
C LEU A 127 39.19 4.11 23.60
N ILE A 128 38.40 3.45 22.73
CA ILE A 128 38.60 2.04 22.38
C ILE A 128 39.87 1.84 21.53
N SER A 129 40.23 2.78 20.65
CA SER A 129 41.47 2.69 19.88
C SER A 129 42.72 2.82 20.74
N ASP A 130 42.62 3.60 21.83
CA ASP A 130 43.75 3.92 22.70
C ASP A 130 44.04 2.80 23.73
N VAL A 131 43.19 1.76 23.81
CA VAL A 131 43.40 0.59 24.68
C VAL A 131 44.56 -0.28 24.18
N PRO A 132 45.53 -0.65 25.05
CA PRO A 132 46.61 -1.57 24.70
C PRO A 132 46.11 -2.94 24.21
N GLY A 133 46.78 -3.53 23.21
CA GLY A 133 46.31 -4.73 22.49
C GLY A 133 45.99 -5.94 23.37
N SER A 134 46.79 -6.21 24.41
CA SER A 134 46.58 -7.33 25.34
C SER A 134 45.34 -7.18 26.24
N SER A 135 44.99 -5.95 26.60
CA SER A 135 43.80 -5.62 27.40
C SER A 135 42.55 -5.43 26.54
N ARG A 136 42.73 -5.06 25.26
CA ARG A 136 41.64 -4.80 24.31
C ARG A 136 40.79 -6.03 24.03
N GLU A 137 41.40 -7.21 23.90
CA GLU A 137 40.65 -8.47 23.70
C GLU A 137 39.77 -8.80 24.91
N ILE A 138 40.32 -8.64 26.12
CA ILE A 138 39.60 -8.93 27.37
C ILE A 138 38.45 -7.96 27.55
N ILE A 139 38.68 -6.66 27.35
CA ILE A 139 37.65 -5.62 27.47
C ILE A 139 36.56 -5.80 26.41
N LYS A 140 36.94 -6.17 25.18
CA LYS A 140 35.98 -6.48 24.12
C LYS A 140 35.12 -7.68 24.49
N GLU A 141 35.71 -8.74 25.05
CA GLU A 141 34.96 -9.90 25.51
C GLU A 141 34.00 -9.56 26.67
N ILE A 142 34.41 -8.69 27.60
CA ILE A 142 33.55 -8.16 28.68
C ILE A 142 32.38 -7.37 28.09
N PHE A 143 32.63 -6.47 27.13
CA PHE A 143 31.57 -5.68 26.48
C PHE A 143 30.63 -6.53 25.63
N ASP A 144 31.13 -7.52 24.90
CA ASP A 144 30.31 -8.44 24.11
C ASP A 144 29.37 -9.26 25.02
N PHE A 145 29.82 -9.60 26.22
CA PHE A 145 29.03 -10.34 27.20
C PHE A 145 27.99 -9.47 27.92
N ILE A 146 28.40 -8.30 28.45
CA ILE A 146 27.55 -7.44 29.29
C ILE A 146 26.63 -6.55 28.45
N LYS A 147 27.09 -6.12 27.26
CA LYS A 147 26.43 -5.14 26.39
C LYS A 147 26.07 -3.82 27.11
N PRO A 148 27.05 -3.13 27.72
CA PRO A 148 26.81 -1.90 28.49
C PRO A 148 26.39 -0.72 27.60
N ASN A 149 25.72 0.26 28.21
CA ASN A 149 25.37 1.52 27.57
C ASN A 149 26.61 2.37 27.29
N ARG A 150 26.54 3.26 26.29
CA ARG A 150 27.67 4.07 25.83
C ARG A 150 28.31 4.93 26.94
N THR A 151 27.49 5.52 27.81
CA THR A 151 27.99 6.30 28.95
C THR A 151 28.76 5.42 29.96
N GLN A 152 28.33 4.18 30.18
CA GLN A 152 29.03 3.22 31.06
C GLN A 152 30.37 2.80 30.44
N ILE A 153 30.41 2.55 29.12
CA ILE A 153 31.64 2.24 28.38
C ILE A 153 32.65 3.38 28.53
N ILE A 154 32.20 4.62 28.29
CA ILE A 154 33.08 5.79 28.37
C ILE A 154 33.61 5.97 29.80
N ASN A 155 32.75 5.91 30.82
CA ASN A 155 33.17 6.06 32.21
C ASN A 155 34.16 4.96 32.64
N TYR A 156 33.89 3.71 32.24
CA TYR A 156 34.76 2.58 32.52
C TYR A 156 36.13 2.71 31.85
N LEU A 157 36.18 3.10 30.56
CA LEU A 157 37.44 3.28 29.85
C LEU A 157 38.25 4.46 30.39
N ILE A 158 37.60 5.57 30.76
CA ILE A 158 38.28 6.72 31.40
C ILE A 158 38.91 6.29 32.73
N ALA A 159 38.18 5.54 33.57
CA ALA A 159 38.71 5.05 34.84
C ALA A 159 39.91 4.10 34.66
N LEU A 160 39.91 3.28 33.60
CA LEU A 160 41.03 2.38 33.28
C LEU A 160 42.25 3.11 32.71
N GLU A 161 42.03 4.18 31.95
CA GLU A 161 43.09 5.03 31.40
C GLU A 161 43.87 5.73 32.51
N ASP A 162 43.17 6.28 33.51
CA ASP A 162 43.77 6.92 34.70
C ASP A 162 44.61 5.93 35.53
N LEU A 163 44.34 4.62 35.41
CA LEU A 163 44.99 3.53 36.15
C LEU A 163 45.94 2.68 35.30
N GLU A 164 46.28 3.12 34.09
CA GLU A 164 47.21 2.47 33.15
C GLU A 164 46.84 1.01 32.77
N TYR A 165 45.54 0.68 32.70
CA TYR A 165 45.04 -0.62 32.23
C TYR A 165 45.62 -1.87 32.92
N LYS A 166 45.97 -1.77 34.20
CA LYS A 166 46.50 -2.92 34.97
C LYS A 166 45.45 -4.05 35.07
N PRO A 167 45.84 -5.34 34.93
CA PRO A 167 44.90 -6.46 34.95
C PRO A 167 44.00 -6.53 36.18
N LEU A 168 44.52 -6.19 37.37
CA LEU A 168 43.74 -6.13 38.61
C LEU A 168 42.64 -5.05 38.54
N GLU A 169 42.96 -3.92 37.92
CA GLU A 169 42.07 -2.75 37.84
C GLU A 169 40.95 -2.93 36.80
N ILE A 170 41.17 -3.76 35.78
CA ILE A 170 40.11 -4.16 34.84
C ILE A 170 38.97 -4.87 35.59
N GLY A 171 39.32 -5.73 36.56
CA GLY A 171 38.34 -6.40 37.40
C GLY A 171 37.71 -5.51 38.47
N ASN A 172 38.49 -4.62 39.09
CA ASN A 172 37.99 -3.76 40.18
C ASN A 172 37.06 -2.64 39.67
N ASN A 173 37.26 -2.15 38.45
CA ASN A 173 36.44 -1.08 37.87
C ASN A 173 35.13 -1.57 37.25
N LEU A 174 34.80 -2.88 37.37
CA LEU A 174 33.53 -3.45 36.94
C LEU A 174 32.30 -2.75 37.57
N HIS A 175 32.48 -2.00 38.65
CA HIS A 175 31.43 -1.21 39.28
C HIS A 175 30.81 -0.16 38.34
N HIS A 176 31.57 0.40 37.40
CA HIS A 176 31.05 1.30 36.36
C HIS A 176 30.11 0.59 35.36
N LEU A 177 30.19 -0.74 35.28
CA LEU A 177 29.33 -1.61 34.48
C LEU A 177 28.22 -2.27 35.33
N GLU A 178 27.97 -1.76 36.54
CA GLU A 178 26.94 -2.26 37.47
C GLU A 178 27.21 -3.68 38.01
N LEU A 179 28.47 -4.12 38.01
CA LEU A 179 28.90 -5.41 38.57
C LEU A 179 29.79 -5.23 39.79
N ILE A 180 29.78 -6.19 40.72
CA ILE A 180 30.65 -6.15 41.90
C ILE A 180 32.13 -6.22 41.44
N PRO A 181 33.04 -5.40 42.00
CA PRO A 181 34.48 -5.50 41.73
C PRO A 181 35.00 -6.94 41.87
N ASP A 182 35.81 -7.42 40.92
CA ASP A 182 36.41 -8.76 40.93
C ASP A 182 37.92 -8.72 40.64
N SER A 183 38.76 -8.76 41.68
CA SER A 183 40.22 -8.68 41.50
C SER A 183 40.85 -9.91 40.84
N GLU A 184 40.19 -11.07 40.82
CA GLU A 184 40.72 -12.33 40.24
C GLU A 184 40.15 -12.64 38.85
N LEU A 185 39.38 -11.72 38.28
CA LEU A 185 38.65 -11.92 37.03
C LEU A 185 39.52 -12.47 35.89
N ILE A 186 40.76 -11.98 35.78
CA ILE A 186 41.66 -12.26 34.65
C ILE A 186 42.64 -13.42 34.96
N THR A 187 42.69 -13.92 36.20
CA THR A 187 43.64 -14.97 36.61
C THR A 187 43.40 -16.31 35.89
N ASN A 188 42.15 -16.61 35.49
CA ASN A 188 41.82 -17.80 34.71
C ASN A 188 40.84 -17.45 33.56
N ARG A 189 41.37 -17.31 32.34
CA ARG A 189 40.58 -16.90 31.15
C ARG A 189 39.43 -17.85 30.83
N ILE A 190 39.57 -19.16 31.08
CA ILE A 190 38.51 -20.15 30.80
C ILE A 190 37.27 -19.89 31.65
N LYS A 191 37.46 -19.37 32.87
CA LYS A 191 36.37 -19.08 33.82
C LYS A 191 35.81 -17.66 33.70
N LEU A 192 36.37 -16.80 32.84
CA LEU A 192 36.01 -15.37 32.71
C LEU A 192 34.49 -15.15 32.58
N ARG A 193 33.86 -15.80 31.59
CA ARG A 193 32.40 -15.66 31.34
C ARG A 193 31.55 -16.20 32.48
N SER A 194 31.96 -17.30 33.08
CA SER A 194 31.28 -17.89 34.23
C SER A 194 31.33 -16.97 35.44
N ARG A 195 32.48 -16.32 35.72
CA ARG A 195 32.63 -15.32 36.79
C ARG A 195 31.73 -14.10 36.55
N LEU A 196 31.74 -13.55 35.34
CA LEU A 196 30.88 -12.40 34.98
C LEU A 196 29.39 -12.73 35.11
N ASN A 197 28.96 -13.92 34.67
CA ASN A 197 27.55 -14.31 34.80
C ASN A 197 27.14 -14.49 36.27
N PHE A 198 27.97 -15.17 37.07
CA PHE A 198 27.66 -15.38 38.48
C PHE A 198 27.63 -14.05 39.25
N ASN A 199 28.49 -13.11 38.88
CA ASN A 199 28.49 -11.75 39.42
C ASN A 199 27.19 -11.01 39.07
N ARG A 200 26.78 -11.04 37.80
CA ARG A 200 25.51 -10.44 37.37
C ARG A 200 24.30 -11.03 38.09
N GLU A 201 24.18 -12.36 38.12
CA GLU A 201 23.08 -13.05 38.84
C GLU A 201 23.07 -12.65 40.33
N SER A 202 24.25 -12.52 40.94
CA SER A 202 24.36 -12.10 42.34
C SER A 202 23.90 -10.65 42.54
N VAL A 203 24.25 -9.73 41.63
CA VAL A 203 23.77 -8.33 41.69
C VAL A 203 22.26 -8.24 41.47
N ASP A 204 21.69 -9.01 40.54
CA ASP A 204 20.25 -9.05 40.28
C ASP A 204 19.47 -9.53 41.53
N ILE A 205 19.98 -10.56 42.21
CA ILE A 205 19.39 -11.08 43.46
C ILE A 205 19.50 -10.02 44.58
N LEU A 206 20.65 -9.36 44.71
CA LEU A 206 20.87 -8.32 45.73
C LEU A 206 20.00 -7.08 45.49
N SER A 207 19.80 -6.70 44.24
CA SER A 207 19.00 -5.54 43.79
C SER A 207 17.49 -5.81 43.66
N SER A 208 17.03 -7.03 44.00
CA SER A 208 15.60 -7.36 44.11
C SER A 208 14.97 -6.72 45.37
N PHE A 209 14.81 -5.39 45.35
CA PHE A 209 14.36 -4.57 46.48
C PHE A 209 12.92 -4.88 46.95
N ASP A 210 12.14 -5.57 46.13
CA ASP A 210 10.80 -6.10 46.42
C ASP A 210 10.81 -7.25 47.44
N ARG A 211 11.97 -7.87 47.69
CA ARG A 211 12.13 -9.00 48.61
C ARG A 211 12.84 -8.63 49.91
N VAL A 212 12.49 -9.32 50.98
CA VAL A 212 13.16 -9.18 52.28
C VAL A 212 14.62 -9.61 52.15
N VAL A 213 15.54 -8.91 52.85
CA VAL A 213 17.00 -9.15 52.78
C VAL A 213 17.37 -10.61 53.04
N HIS A 214 16.65 -11.31 53.92
CA HIS A 214 16.89 -12.71 54.23
C HIS A 214 16.68 -13.63 53.02
N ASP A 215 15.57 -13.45 52.30
CA ASP A 215 15.19 -14.30 51.16
C ASP A 215 16.12 -14.05 49.96
N ARG A 216 16.57 -12.81 49.78
CA ARG A 216 17.61 -12.47 48.79
C ARG A 216 18.92 -13.21 49.07
N ILE A 217 19.32 -13.31 50.33
CA ILE A 217 20.60 -13.93 50.70
C ILE A 217 20.53 -15.46 50.61
N SER A 218 19.37 -16.06 50.88
CA SER A 218 19.20 -17.51 50.71
C SER A 218 19.23 -17.96 49.25
N ASP A 219 18.85 -17.08 48.31
CA ASP A 219 18.88 -17.36 46.88
C ASP A 219 20.31 -17.27 46.28
N LEU A 220 21.27 -16.67 47.00
CA LEU A 220 22.67 -16.65 46.58
C LEU A 220 23.28 -18.05 46.67
N ARG A 221 23.93 -18.51 45.60
CA ARG A 221 24.58 -19.84 45.51
C ARG A 221 25.93 -19.85 46.24
N ILE A 222 25.93 -19.55 47.53
CA ILE A 222 27.10 -19.52 48.42
C ILE A 222 26.81 -20.45 49.61
N ASP A 223 27.83 -21.14 50.13
CA ASP A 223 27.68 -22.05 51.26
C ASP A 223 27.10 -21.36 52.51
N SER A 224 26.15 -22.04 53.16
CA SER A 224 25.51 -21.59 54.39
C SER A 224 26.54 -21.44 55.51
N GLU A 225 26.60 -20.25 56.13
CA GLU A 225 27.54 -19.80 57.19
C GLU A 225 28.84 -19.09 56.76
N SER A 226 28.98 -18.71 55.50
CA SER A 226 30.14 -17.96 54.98
C SER A 226 29.88 -16.44 54.83
N LEU A 227 30.17 -15.85 53.66
CA LEU A 227 30.01 -14.42 53.29
C LEU A 227 28.58 -13.89 53.44
N GLN A 228 27.58 -14.76 53.48
CA GLN A 228 26.15 -14.42 53.65
C GLN A 228 25.89 -13.53 54.89
N LYS A 229 26.60 -13.78 56.01
CA LYS A 229 26.44 -12.96 57.24
C LYS A 229 26.96 -11.53 57.05
N GLN A 230 28.07 -11.36 56.32
CA GLN A 230 28.66 -10.05 56.03
C GLN A 230 27.81 -9.25 55.03
N ILE A 231 27.27 -9.92 54.01
CA ILE A 231 26.33 -9.33 53.04
C ILE A 231 25.03 -8.90 53.75
N ALA A 232 24.51 -9.73 54.67
CA ALA A 232 23.33 -9.39 55.46
C ALA A 232 23.54 -8.16 56.34
N SER A 233 24.70 -8.05 56.99
CA SER A 233 25.03 -6.86 57.78
C SER A 233 25.21 -5.62 56.89
N PHE A 234 25.83 -5.76 55.73
CA PHE A 234 26.04 -4.66 54.79
C PHE A 234 24.72 -4.08 54.27
N LEU A 235 23.78 -4.94 53.89
CA LEU A 235 22.45 -4.52 53.43
C LEU A 235 21.61 -3.91 54.56
N LYS A 236 21.68 -4.44 55.79
CA LYS A 236 20.94 -3.91 56.95
C LYS A 236 21.41 -2.52 57.39
N VAL A 237 22.70 -2.21 57.23
CA VAL A 237 23.26 -0.89 57.57
C VAL A 237 22.88 0.16 56.52
N ASN A 238 22.62 -0.26 55.28
CA ASN A 238 22.32 0.61 54.15
C ASN A 238 20.93 0.30 53.57
N ASN A 239 19.88 0.49 54.36
CA ASN A 239 18.50 0.18 53.96
C ASN A 239 17.92 1.11 52.88
N ASP A 240 18.62 2.20 52.54
CA ASP A 240 18.11 3.26 51.65
C ASP A 240 18.52 3.06 50.17
N PHE A 241 19.14 1.94 49.82
CA PHE A 241 19.53 1.68 48.44
C PHE A 241 18.31 1.50 47.54
N THR A 242 18.31 2.22 46.40
CA THR A 242 17.22 2.18 45.42
C THR A 242 17.67 1.71 44.04
N ASN A 243 18.99 1.63 43.80
CA ASN A 243 19.55 1.22 42.51
C ASN A 243 20.77 0.28 42.70
N PRO A 244 20.94 -0.76 41.85
CA PRO A 244 22.14 -1.60 41.81
C PRO A 244 23.48 -0.82 41.83
N LYS A 245 23.56 0.35 41.17
CA LYS A 245 24.76 1.20 41.18
C LYS A 245 25.21 1.58 42.58
N GLU A 246 24.28 1.95 43.46
CA GLU A 246 24.60 2.41 44.82
C GLU A 246 25.17 1.28 45.68
N ILE A 247 24.67 0.05 45.47
CA ILE A 247 25.17 -1.16 46.14
C ILE A 247 26.63 -1.40 45.71
N VAL A 248 26.85 -1.40 44.41
CA VAL A 248 28.13 -1.76 43.79
C VAL A 248 29.22 -0.70 44.02
N GLU A 249 28.89 0.60 43.93
CA GLU A 249 29.81 1.70 44.29
C GLU A 249 30.18 1.70 45.78
N LYS A 250 29.24 1.34 46.66
CA LYS A 250 29.50 1.28 48.10
C LYS A 250 30.28 0.04 48.52
N VAL A 251 30.20 -1.05 47.74
CA VAL A 251 31.09 -2.21 47.88
C VAL A 251 32.52 -1.84 47.47
N TYR A 252 32.70 -1.14 46.35
CA TYR A 252 34.03 -0.64 45.91
C TYR A 252 34.68 0.29 46.94
N ASN A 253 33.94 1.27 47.47
CA ASN A 253 34.51 2.31 48.32
C ASN A 253 34.79 1.89 49.78
N ASN A 254 34.02 0.95 50.36
CA ASN A 254 34.03 0.72 51.81
C ASN A 254 34.19 -0.73 52.27
N ASN A 255 34.23 -1.75 51.39
CA ASN A 255 34.31 -3.16 51.81
C ASN A 255 35.12 -4.07 50.86
N GLU A 256 36.44 -4.12 51.02
CA GLU A 256 37.31 -5.08 50.30
C GLU A 256 36.91 -6.55 50.56
N GLY A 257 36.36 -6.87 51.73
CA GLY A 257 35.91 -8.22 52.09
C GLY A 257 34.76 -8.74 51.23
N LEU A 258 33.99 -7.87 50.58
CA LEU A 258 32.86 -8.22 49.71
C LEU A 258 33.23 -8.24 48.22
N ASN A 259 34.51 -8.04 47.86
CA ASN A 259 35.00 -8.21 46.50
C ASN A 259 34.68 -9.63 46.01
N PHE A 260 34.27 -9.74 44.74
CA PHE A 260 33.83 -11.00 44.15
C PHE A 260 34.96 -12.04 44.07
N SER A 261 36.23 -11.62 44.17
CA SER A 261 37.37 -12.52 44.34
C SER A 261 37.25 -13.46 45.55
N ASN A 262 36.60 -13.02 46.61
CA ASN A 262 36.44 -13.82 47.84
C ASN A 262 35.27 -14.81 47.76
N TRP A 263 34.45 -14.77 46.70
CA TRP A 263 33.25 -15.59 46.59
C TRP A 263 33.60 -16.98 46.04
N PRO A 264 33.25 -18.07 46.75
CA PRO A 264 33.53 -19.43 46.26
C PRO A 264 32.62 -19.76 45.08
N ILE A 265 33.21 -20.10 43.93
CA ILE A 265 32.48 -20.47 42.71
C ILE A 265 32.48 -22.01 42.58
N PRO A 266 31.33 -22.66 42.31
CA PRO A 266 31.29 -24.10 42.06
C PRO A 266 32.17 -24.46 40.83
N ASP A 267 33.12 -25.37 41.00
CA ASP A 267 33.92 -25.88 39.87
C ASP A 267 33.03 -26.67 38.90
N LEU A 268 32.74 -26.07 37.74
CA LEU A 268 32.10 -26.76 36.61
C LEU A 268 33.14 -27.69 35.96
N ASN A 269 32.94 -29.01 36.09
CA ASN A 269 33.89 -30.03 35.64
C ASN A 269 33.67 -30.33 34.14
N PHE A 270 34.32 -29.59 33.24
CA PHE A 270 34.11 -29.62 31.78
C PHE A 270 34.78 -30.82 31.04
N SER A 271 35.08 -31.93 31.70
CA SER A 271 36.08 -32.91 31.22
C SER A 271 35.55 -34.17 30.50
N HIS A 272 34.25 -34.31 30.18
CA HIS A 272 33.70 -35.60 29.74
C HIS A 272 32.92 -35.62 28.42
N ILE A 273 32.89 -34.55 27.64
CA ILE A 273 32.15 -34.52 26.37
C ILE A 273 33.12 -34.39 25.20
N THR A 274 33.05 -35.33 24.26
CA THR A 274 33.69 -35.19 22.94
C THR A 274 32.67 -35.01 21.84
N LEU A 275 32.94 -34.10 20.89
CA LEU A 275 32.10 -33.78 19.75
C LEU A 275 32.81 -34.15 18.44
N SER A 276 32.10 -34.83 17.55
CA SER A 276 32.60 -35.19 16.22
C SER A 276 31.67 -34.75 15.09
N VAL A 277 32.21 -34.06 14.09
CA VAL A 277 31.48 -33.72 12.85
C VAL A 277 31.60 -34.90 11.88
N THR A 278 30.48 -35.48 11.46
CA THR A 278 30.50 -36.71 10.66
C THR A 278 30.65 -36.45 9.18
N HIS A 279 29.90 -35.48 8.63
CA HIS A 279 29.99 -35.07 7.22
C HIS A 279 29.13 -33.82 6.95
N ILE A 280 29.43 -33.13 5.84
CA ILE A 280 28.65 -32.02 5.28
C ILE A 280 27.88 -32.47 4.02
N LYS A 281 26.67 -31.94 3.77
CA LYS A 281 25.86 -32.21 2.58
C LYS A 281 25.22 -30.93 2.04
N SER A 282 25.29 -30.72 0.73
CA SER A 282 24.51 -29.69 0.03
C SER A 282 24.08 -30.22 -1.33
N THR A 283 23.05 -29.62 -1.92
CA THR A 283 22.73 -29.80 -3.35
C THR A 283 23.74 -29.09 -4.26
N ALA A 284 24.46 -28.11 -3.72
CA ALA A 284 25.49 -27.32 -4.39
C ALA A 284 26.92 -27.78 -4.04
N LEU A 285 27.09 -29.00 -3.51
CA LEU A 285 28.41 -29.55 -3.18
C LEU A 285 28.74 -30.68 -4.15
N SER A 286 29.78 -30.48 -4.96
CA SER A 286 30.36 -31.45 -5.88
C SER A 286 31.71 -31.94 -5.35
N ILE A 287 32.19 -33.07 -5.87
CA ILE A 287 33.52 -33.59 -5.56
C ILE A 287 34.34 -33.52 -6.84
N GLU A 288 35.32 -32.62 -6.89
CA GLU A 288 36.23 -32.46 -8.01
C GLU A 288 37.65 -32.78 -7.56
N ASP A 289 38.31 -33.73 -8.26
CA ASP A 289 39.66 -34.21 -7.98
C ASP A 289 39.96 -34.58 -6.50
N GLY A 290 38.94 -35.07 -5.79
CA GLY A 290 39.05 -35.50 -4.39
C GLY A 290 38.88 -34.40 -3.35
N THR A 291 38.57 -33.17 -3.79
CA THR A 291 38.26 -32.00 -2.97
C THR A 291 36.76 -31.68 -3.05
N ASN A 292 36.13 -31.33 -1.92
CA ASN A 292 34.75 -30.89 -1.95
C ASN A 292 34.70 -29.45 -2.48
N VAL A 293 33.93 -29.19 -3.53
CA VAL A 293 33.70 -27.84 -4.07
C VAL A 293 32.25 -27.45 -3.75
N PHE A 294 32.05 -26.27 -3.20
CA PHE A 294 30.75 -25.70 -2.89
C PHE A 294 30.55 -24.47 -3.78
N SER A 295 29.73 -24.63 -4.82
CA SER A 295 29.43 -23.52 -5.74
C SER A 295 28.24 -22.71 -5.24
N ALA A 296 28.44 -21.40 -5.09
CA ALA A 296 27.39 -20.45 -4.77
C ALA A 296 27.13 -19.53 -5.97
N ILE A 297 25.88 -19.15 -6.19
CA ILE A 297 25.52 -18.19 -7.24
C ILE A 297 25.61 -16.79 -6.64
N GLU A 298 26.21 -15.85 -7.38
CA GLU A 298 26.33 -14.46 -6.94
C GLU A 298 24.96 -13.87 -6.55
N GLY A 299 24.84 -13.34 -5.33
CA GLY A 299 23.63 -12.74 -4.77
C GLY A 299 22.63 -13.72 -4.14
N VAL A 300 22.82 -15.04 -4.26
CA VAL A 300 21.90 -16.06 -3.71
C VAL A 300 22.56 -16.84 -2.57
N SER A 301 21.87 -16.96 -1.44
CA SER A 301 22.36 -17.76 -0.31
C SER A 301 22.21 -19.26 -0.56
N ALA A 302 23.31 -20.01 -0.60
CA ALA A 302 23.32 -21.45 -0.77
C ALA A 302 23.25 -22.19 0.59
N LYS A 303 22.54 -23.32 0.65
CA LYS A 303 22.24 -24.06 1.89
C LYS A 303 23.18 -25.25 2.10
N LEU A 304 23.98 -25.24 3.16
CA LEU A 304 24.86 -26.34 3.56
C LEU A 304 24.33 -27.03 4.83
N LYS A 305 24.22 -28.36 4.82
CA LYS A 305 23.79 -29.17 5.98
C LYS A 305 25.00 -29.83 6.65
N VAL A 306 25.16 -29.61 7.95
CA VAL A 306 26.23 -30.17 8.78
C VAL A 306 25.63 -31.21 9.72
N ARG A 307 26.20 -32.42 9.75
CA ARG A 307 25.83 -33.47 10.71
C ARG A 307 26.95 -33.68 11.72
N PHE A 308 26.61 -33.70 13.01
CA PHE A 308 27.56 -33.91 14.12
C PHE A 308 26.97 -34.77 15.24
N THR A 309 27.85 -35.42 16.01
CA THR A 309 27.54 -36.37 17.10
C THR A 309 28.35 -36.01 18.35
N THR A 310 27.83 -36.35 19.54
CA THR A 310 28.58 -36.23 20.81
C THR A 310 28.69 -37.59 21.49
N ASN A 311 29.72 -37.79 22.31
CA ASN A 311 29.87 -38.95 23.17
C ASN A 311 30.07 -38.50 24.63
N PRO A 312 29.18 -38.87 25.59
CA PRO A 312 27.93 -39.62 25.42
C PRO A 312 26.87 -38.88 24.58
N ASN A 313 25.76 -39.57 24.25
CA ASN A 313 24.76 -39.06 23.29
C ASN A 313 24.19 -37.69 23.70
N PRO A 314 23.80 -36.81 22.76
CA PRO A 314 23.36 -35.45 23.07
C PRO A 314 22.12 -35.34 23.98
N ASN A 315 21.36 -36.42 24.17
CA ASN A 315 20.19 -36.45 25.07
C ASN A 315 20.51 -36.93 26.48
N GLU A 316 21.64 -37.61 26.67
CA GLU A 316 22.08 -38.12 27.98
C GLU A 316 22.75 -37.00 28.79
N ILE A 317 23.20 -35.94 28.11
CA ILE A 317 23.90 -34.81 28.70
C ILE A 317 22.93 -33.64 28.88
N LYS A 318 22.50 -33.41 30.13
CA LYS A 318 21.61 -32.28 30.48
C LYS A 318 22.29 -30.91 30.35
N GLU A 319 23.61 -30.87 30.35
CA GLU A 319 24.42 -29.65 30.35
C GLU A 319 24.49 -28.96 28.99
N ILE A 320 24.30 -29.67 27.87
CA ILE A 320 24.36 -29.08 26.52
C ILE A 320 23.01 -28.43 26.18
N LYS A 321 22.98 -27.10 26.06
CA LYS A 321 21.78 -26.34 25.67
C LYS A 321 21.81 -25.88 24.23
N SER A 322 22.99 -25.64 23.65
CA SER A 322 23.11 -25.24 22.25
C SER A 322 24.43 -25.65 21.59
N PHE A 323 24.44 -25.72 20.27
CA PHE A 323 25.61 -25.94 19.43
C PHE A 323 25.85 -24.70 18.57
N LYS A 324 27.05 -24.13 18.65
CA LYS A 324 27.51 -22.98 17.86
C LYS A 324 28.30 -23.51 16.65
N ILE A 325 27.94 -23.05 15.45
CA ILE A 325 28.56 -23.45 14.18
C ILE A 325 29.32 -22.26 13.63
N ILE A 326 30.61 -22.44 13.38
CA ILE A 326 31.58 -21.40 13.03
C ILE A 326 32.21 -21.75 11.68
N LEU A 327 32.36 -20.75 10.82
CA LEU A 327 33.11 -20.86 9.56
C LEU A 327 34.57 -20.50 9.80
N MET A 328 35.47 -21.39 9.39
CA MET A 328 36.92 -21.24 9.55
C MET A 328 37.58 -21.22 8.16
N ALA A 329 38.49 -20.26 7.93
CA ALA A 329 39.33 -20.25 6.74
C ALA A 329 40.52 -21.22 6.89
N VAL A 330 40.90 -21.91 5.82
CA VAL A 330 42.01 -22.87 5.83
C VAL A 330 43.35 -22.12 5.73
N ASP A 331 44.07 -22.00 6.84
CA ASP A 331 45.45 -21.48 6.89
C ASP A 331 46.42 -22.51 7.49
N GLY A 332 46.66 -23.59 6.74
CA GLY A 332 47.69 -24.61 7.00
C GLY A 332 47.60 -25.44 8.30
N SER A 333 46.73 -25.07 9.25
CA SER A 333 46.69 -25.67 10.60
C SER A 333 45.30 -25.64 11.27
N ASN A 334 45.08 -24.76 12.27
CA ASN A 334 43.84 -24.66 13.10
C ASN A 334 42.75 -23.74 12.50
N GLY A 335 43.06 -23.07 11.39
CA GLY A 335 42.18 -22.14 10.69
C GLY A 335 41.93 -20.82 11.42
N GLU A 336 41.51 -19.80 10.69
CA GLU A 336 41.12 -18.48 11.22
C GLU A 336 39.58 -18.39 11.33
N GLU A 337 39.05 -17.93 12.47
CA GLU A 337 37.60 -17.75 12.66
C GLU A 337 37.11 -16.57 11.84
N ILE A 338 36.30 -16.84 10.81
CA ILE A 338 35.73 -15.81 9.94
C ILE A 338 34.41 -15.30 10.53
N SER A 339 33.46 -16.21 10.77
CA SER A 339 32.14 -15.81 11.25
C SER A 339 31.36 -16.94 11.92
N ILE A 340 30.40 -16.55 12.76
CA ILE A 340 29.46 -17.45 13.44
C ILE A 340 28.23 -17.61 12.55
N LEU A 341 28.04 -18.77 11.94
CA LEU A 341 26.97 -19.01 10.98
C LEU A 341 25.61 -19.26 11.63
N ARG A 342 25.58 -20.05 12.72
CA ARG A 342 24.32 -20.40 13.40
C ARG A 342 24.54 -20.96 14.80
N LYS A 343 23.61 -20.65 15.73
CA LYS A 343 23.52 -21.28 17.06
C LYS A 343 22.24 -22.12 17.15
N VAL A 344 22.38 -23.43 17.36
CA VAL A 344 21.30 -24.42 17.32
C VAL A 344 21.00 -24.93 18.72
N LYS A 345 19.78 -24.75 19.23
CA LYS A 345 19.38 -25.30 20.54
C LYS A 345 19.31 -26.83 20.50
N ASN A 346 19.82 -27.50 21.53
CA ASN A 346 19.72 -28.95 21.70
C ASN A 346 18.26 -29.31 22.06
N LYS A 347 17.62 -30.18 21.28
CA LYS A 347 16.23 -30.63 21.49
C LYS A 347 16.21 -32.13 21.74
N ILE A 348 15.42 -32.63 22.70
CA ILE A 348 15.35 -34.08 22.96
C ILE A 348 14.85 -34.82 21.71
N THR A 349 15.63 -35.74 21.15
CA THR A 349 15.26 -36.51 19.95
C THR A 349 15.75 -37.95 20.02
N SER A 350 15.07 -38.92 19.42
CA SER A 350 15.50 -40.32 19.40
C SER A 350 16.75 -40.65 18.56
N ARG A 351 17.35 -39.66 17.87
CA ARG A 351 18.53 -39.85 17.02
C ARG A 351 19.81 -39.56 17.79
N ASN A 352 20.86 -40.35 17.52
CA ASN A 352 22.19 -40.21 18.14
C ASN A 352 23.05 -39.09 17.50
N TYR A 353 22.53 -38.41 16.47
CA TYR A 353 23.22 -37.32 15.76
C TYR A 353 22.32 -36.09 15.64
N ARG A 354 22.94 -34.94 15.39
CA ARG A 354 22.31 -33.64 15.12
C ARG A 354 22.60 -33.18 13.71
N GLU A 355 21.64 -32.46 13.13
CA GLU A 355 21.79 -31.82 11.83
C GLU A 355 21.43 -30.35 11.93
N ALA A 356 22.24 -29.52 11.29
CA ALA A 356 22.02 -28.09 11.18
C ALA A 356 22.15 -27.66 9.72
N THR A 357 21.18 -26.90 9.22
CA THR A 357 21.28 -26.24 7.91
C THR A 357 21.79 -24.83 8.13
N ILE A 358 22.86 -24.44 7.45
CA ILE A 358 23.45 -23.10 7.43
C ILE A 358 23.29 -22.52 6.01
N GLU A 359 23.23 -21.20 5.93
CA GLU A 359 23.12 -20.46 4.66
C GLU A 359 24.40 -19.64 4.50
N LEU A 360 25.13 -19.88 3.41
CA LEU A 360 26.34 -19.14 3.05
C LEU A 360 25.96 -18.15 1.95
N ASN A 361 26.27 -16.87 2.16
CA ASN A 361 25.94 -15.79 1.23
C ASN A 361 27.20 -15.34 0.50
N SER A 362 27.18 -15.30 -0.83
CA SER A 362 28.32 -14.91 -1.68
C SER A 362 28.84 -13.52 -1.36
N ASN A 363 27.99 -12.60 -0.91
CA ASN A 363 28.38 -11.21 -0.66
C ASN A 363 29.18 -11.02 0.64
N LEU A 364 29.25 -12.05 1.49
CA LEU A 364 29.86 -11.98 2.82
C LEU A 364 31.08 -12.90 2.96
N ILE A 365 31.31 -13.81 2.00
CA ILE A 365 32.34 -14.84 2.07
C ILE A 365 33.11 -14.80 0.76
N ASP A 366 34.41 -14.55 0.85
CA ASP A 366 35.32 -14.51 -0.29
C ASP A 366 35.60 -15.93 -0.83
N GLU A 367 35.96 -16.04 -2.10
CA GLU A 367 36.38 -17.31 -2.70
C GLU A 367 37.63 -17.86 -2.01
N GLY A 368 37.59 -19.13 -1.63
CA GLY A 368 38.65 -19.72 -0.83
C GLY A 368 38.30 -21.07 -0.21
N SER A 369 39.27 -21.66 0.49
CA SER A 369 39.08 -22.95 1.16
C SER A 369 38.65 -22.75 2.61
N TYR A 370 37.54 -23.37 3.00
CA TYR A 370 36.94 -23.25 4.32
C TYR A 370 36.61 -24.62 4.94
N PHE A 371 36.45 -24.63 6.26
CA PHE A 371 35.87 -25.75 7.01
C PHE A 371 34.94 -25.25 8.11
N ILE A 372 34.12 -26.15 8.66
CA ILE A 372 33.13 -25.83 9.69
C ILE A 372 33.58 -26.40 11.03
N LYS A 373 33.58 -25.56 12.05
CA LYS A 373 33.82 -25.93 13.44
C LYS A 373 32.53 -25.90 14.24
N VAL A 374 32.26 -26.97 14.98
CA VAL A 374 31.06 -27.07 15.83
C VAL A 374 31.45 -27.11 17.31
N VAL A 375 30.87 -26.21 18.10
CA VAL A 375 31.17 -26.03 19.52
C VAL A 375 29.90 -26.26 20.34
N ALA A 376 29.97 -27.04 21.42
CA ALA A 376 28.86 -27.27 22.34
C ALA A 376 28.89 -26.25 23.48
N GLU A 377 27.76 -25.60 23.73
CA GLU A 377 27.60 -24.58 24.75
C GLU A 377 26.52 -24.95 25.79
N ASP A 378 26.77 -24.57 27.05
CA ASP A 378 25.82 -24.71 28.15
C ASP A 378 24.74 -23.60 28.15
N GLU A 379 23.89 -23.57 29.18
CA GLU A 379 22.86 -22.53 29.37
C GLU A 379 23.44 -21.10 29.46
N HIS A 380 24.71 -20.99 29.82
CA HIS A 380 25.40 -19.75 30.12
C HIS A 380 26.41 -19.35 29.03
N GLY A 381 26.55 -20.16 27.96
CA GLY A 381 27.43 -19.89 26.83
C GLY A 381 28.89 -20.34 27.03
N ASN A 382 29.16 -21.20 28.01
CA ASN A 382 30.48 -21.81 28.20
C ASN A 382 30.68 -22.97 27.24
N ILE A 383 31.89 -23.08 26.69
CA ILE A 383 32.27 -24.16 25.78
C ILE A 383 32.53 -25.43 26.59
N ILE A 384 31.75 -26.48 26.32
CA ILE A 384 31.82 -27.74 27.08
C ILE A 384 32.74 -28.77 26.39
N ASN A 385 32.98 -28.64 25.07
CA ASN A 385 33.82 -29.56 24.29
C ASN A 385 35.29 -29.12 24.17
N GLY A 386 35.84 -28.52 25.23
CA GLY A 386 37.22 -27.96 25.22
C GLY A 386 38.35 -28.99 25.09
N ASN A 387 38.07 -30.30 25.11
CA ASN A 387 39.07 -31.37 25.06
C ASN A 387 38.78 -32.43 23.97
N ASP A 388 38.20 -32.04 22.85
CA ASP A 388 37.98 -32.92 21.68
C ASP A 388 39.29 -33.53 21.17
N ASP A 389 39.24 -34.75 20.63
CA ASP A 389 40.42 -35.44 20.10
C ASP A 389 40.82 -34.89 18.72
N PHE A 390 42.09 -35.03 18.35
CA PHE A 390 42.58 -34.72 17.00
C PHE A 390 42.04 -35.71 15.97
N LYS A 391 41.74 -35.23 14.76
CA LYS A 391 41.17 -36.05 13.68
C LYS A 391 42.13 -37.14 13.19
N ASP A 392 43.45 -36.90 13.24
CA ASP A 392 44.48 -37.88 12.90
C ASP A 392 44.92 -38.70 14.15
N PRO A 393 44.75 -40.03 14.16
CA PRO A 393 45.11 -40.88 15.28
C PRO A 393 46.61 -40.93 15.59
N LYS A 394 47.49 -40.51 14.68
CA LYS A 394 48.94 -40.40 14.93
C LYS A 394 49.28 -39.17 15.78
N ILE A 395 48.59 -38.06 15.53
CA ILE A 395 48.79 -36.78 16.22
C ILE A 395 48.23 -36.86 17.63
N GLN A 396 47.06 -37.50 17.80
CA GLN A 396 46.51 -37.79 19.13
C GLN A 396 47.49 -38.59 20.00
N LYS A 397 48.15 -39.62 19.45
CA LYS A 397 49.14 -40.42 20.19
C LYS A 397 50.42 -39.64 20.54
N ALA A 398 50.76 -38.62 19.76
CA ALA A 398 51.88 -37.73 20.07
C ALA A 398 51.50 -36.76 21.20
N TRP A 399 50.30 -36.18 21.14
CA TRP A 399 49.72 -35.34 22.18
C TRP A 399 49.59 -36.06 23.52
N ASP A 400 49.05 -37.28 23.52
CA ASP A 400 48.87 -38.07 24.74
C ASP A 400 50.21 -38.38 25.43
N LYS A 401 51.31 -38.50 24.66
CA LYS A 401 52.67 -38.67 25.19
C LYS A 401 53.23 -37.39 25.80
N GLU A 402 53.10 -36.25 25.13
CA GLU A 402 53.59 -34.96 25.65
C GLU A 402 52.81 -34.48 26.87
N LYS A 403 51.50 -34.73 26.92
CA LYS A 403 50.66 -34.41 28.08
C LYS A 403 51.03 -35.23 29.33
N THR A 404 51.53 -36.46 29.16
CA THR A 404 52.10 -37.23 30.28
C THR A 404 53.44 -36.68 30.78
N GLU A 405 54.21 -35.97 29.95
CA GLU A 405 55.49 -35.37 30.32
C GLU A 405 55.34 -33.95 30.88
N ASN A 406 54.31 -33.20 30.45
CA ASN A 406 53.96 -31.87 30.98
C ASN A 406 52.43 -31.74 31.20
N PRO A 407 51.95 -31.76 32.46
CA PRO A 407 50.52 -31.69 32.78
C PRO A 407 49.82 -30.37 32.40
N ASP A 408 50.58 -29.26 32.34
CA ASP A 408 50.05 -27.91 32.08
C ASP A 408 50.01 -27.54 30.59
N LEU A 409 50.35 -28.46 29.69
CA LEU A 409 50.33 -28.22 28.24
C LEU A 409 48.89 -28.20 27.70
N GLU A 410 48.50 -27.10 27.04
CA GLU A 410 47.16 -26.92 26.46
C GLU A 410 47.07 -27.46 25.02
N LYS A 411 45.93 -28.07 24.64
CA LYS A 411 45.71 -28.57 23.26
C LYS A 411 45.80 -27.46 22.20
N SER A 412 45.64 -26.20 22.59
CA SER A 412 45.80 -24.99 21.77
C SER A 412 47.23 -24.83 21.22
N SER A 413 48.24 -25.45 21.83
CA SER A 413 49.63 -25.39 21.38
C SER A 413 49.96 -26.35 20.23
N PHE A 414 49.06 -27.29 19.90
CA PHE A 414 49.18 -28.20 18.77
C PHE A 414 48.29 -27.70 17.60
N PRO A 415 48.89 -27.24 16.50
CA PRO A 415 48.16 -26.60 15.41
C PRO A 415 47.62 -27.66 14.41
N TYR A 416 46.71 -28.52 14.87
CA TYR A 416 46.06 -29.56 14.05
C TYR A 416 44.55 -29.66 14.29
N LYS A 417 43.81 -30.05 13.24
CA LYS A 417 42.35 -30.17 13.26
C LYS A 417 41.82 -31.16 14.30
N LEU A 418 40.76 -30.74 14.98
CA LEU A 418 40.04 -31.52 15.98
C LEU A 418 38.89 -32.29 15.34
N THR A 419 38.35 -33.25 16.09
CA THR A 419 37.18 -34.04 15.70
C THR A 419 35.92 -33.19 15.53
N CYS A 420 35.87 -32.00 16.14
CA CYS A 420 34.81 -31.01 15.95
C CYS A 420 34.92 -30.17 14.67
N ASP A 421 35.96 -30.38 13.86
CA ASP A 421 36.19 -29.70 12.58
C ASP A 421 35.77 -30.60 11.39
N SER A 422 35.07 -30.02 10.41
CA SER A 422 34.65 -30.72 9.19
C SER A 422 35.82 -30.98 8.23
N ASP A 423 35.55 -31.71 7.15
CA ASP A 423 36.45 -31.73 5.99
C ASP A 423 36.46 -30.36 5.30
N ASP A 424 37.55 -30.08 4.58
CA ASP A 424 37.71 -28.86 3.80
C ASP A 424 36.77 -28.86 2.60
N PHE A 425 36.25 -27.70 2.28
CA PHE A 425 35.57 -27.43 1.01
C PHE A 425 36.07 -26.12 0.41
N HIS A 426 36.22 -26.10 -0.90
CA HIS A 426 36.52 -24.90 -1.66
C HIS A 426 35.22 -24.17 -1.98
N TYR A 427 35.13 -22.88 -1.67
CA TYR A 427 33.98 -22.04 -1.95
C TYR A 427 34.25 -21.24 -3.21
N GLU A 428 33.43 -21.44 -4.23
CA GLU A 428 33.54 -20.79 -5.54
C GLU A 428 32.23 -20.06 -5.84
N VAL A 429 32.33 -18.83 -6.37
CA VAL A 429 31.15 -18.05 -6.77
C VAL A 429 31.01 -18.14 -8.28
N GLU A 430 30.00 -18.87 -8.74
CA GLU A 430 29.67 -18.90 -10.16
C GLU A 430 29.00 -17.57 -10.53
N GLU A 431 29.47 -16.94 -11.61
CA GLU A 431 28.79 -15.79 -12.23
C GLU A 431 27.34 -16.18 -12.48
N ALA A 432 26.42 -15.39 -11.95
CA ALA A 432 25.01 -15.61 -12.21
C ALA A 432 24.78 -15.57 -13.72
N LEU A 433 24.39 -16.71 -14.33
CA LEU A 433 23.51 -16.63 -15.48
C LEU A 433 22.31 -15.84 -14.97
N ASP A 434 22.18 -14.58 -15.40
CA ASP A 434 21.16 -13.60 -14.98
C ASP A 434 19.76 -14.26 -14.91
N LYS A 435 19.48 -14.91 -13.78
CA LYS A 435 18.14 -15.26 -13.36
C LYS A 435 17.74 -14.10 -12.48
N ASP A 436 17.16 -13.15 -13.17
CA ASP A 436 16.59 -11.90 -12.68
C ASP A 436 15.44 -12.20 -11.69
N GLU A 437 15.74 -12.75 -10.51
CA GLU A 437 14.74 -13.04 -9.46
C GLU A 437 14.25 -11.76 -8.74
N ASN A 438 14.75 -10.59 -9.11
CA ASN A 438 14.28 -9.29 -8.63
C ASN A 438 13.51 -8.49 -9.69
N GLN A 439 13.01 -9.12 -10.76
CA GLN A 439 11.99 -8.46 -11.56
C GLN A 439 10.64 -8.52 -10.85
N ARG A 440 10.16 -7.33 -10.46
CA ARG A 440 8.83 -7.14 -9.88
C ARG A 440 7.80 -7.69 -10.88
N LYS A 441 7.14 -8.78 -10.50
CA LYS A 441 6.13 -9.42 -11.35
C LYS A 441 4.95 -8.49 -11.50
N ASP A 442 4.65 -8.11 -12.75
CA ASP A 442 3.52 -7.24 -13.05
C ASP A 442 2.21 -7.99 -12.82
N LYS A 443 1.28 -7.39 -12.08
CA LYS A 443 -0.03 -7.96 -11.84
C LYS A 443 -0.99 -7.57 -12.96
N LEU A 444 -1.57 -8.56 -13.63
CA LEU A 444 -2.55 -8.37 -14.71
C LEU A 444 -3.83 -9.15 -14.41
N ASN A 445 -4.91 -8.85 -15.14
CA ASN A 445 -6.20 -9.51 -14.94
C ASN A 445 -6.33 -10.81 -15.74
N ASN A 446 -5.71 -10.90 -16.91
CA ASN A 446 -5.75 -12.09 -17.76
C ASN A 446 -4.50 -12.23 -18.65
N VAL A 447 -4.32 -13.43 -19.21
CA VAL A 447 -3.23 -13.73 -20.14
C VAL A 447 -3.38 -12.98 -21.46
N LEU A 448 -4.61 -12.65 -21.88
CA LEU A 448 -4.83 -11.81 -23.06
C LEU A 448 -4.18 -10.41 -22.90
N GLN A 449 -4.30 -9.77 -21.73
CA GLN A 449 -3.62 -8.51 -21.44
C GLN A 449 -2.10 -8.67 -21.46
N ALA A 450 -1.58 -9.78 -20.93
CA ALA A 450 -0.14 -10.08 -20.97
C ALA A 450 0.35 -10.18 -22.43
N PHE A 451 -0.42 -10.86 -23.29
CA PHE A 451 -0.16 -10.95 -24.71
C PHE A 451 -0.22 -9.58 -25.40
N LEU A 452 -1.26 -8.78 -25.15
CA LEU A 452 -1.40 -7.45 -25.75
C LEU A 452 -0.26 -6.52 -25.33
N LYS A 453 0.15 -6.54 -24.06
CA LYS A 453 1.27 -5.76 -23.55
C LYS A 453 2.60 -6.14 -24.23
N TYR A 454 2.91 -7.43 -24.29
CA TYR A 454 4.07 -7.95 -25.03
C TYR A 454 4.08 -7.47 -26.50
N ARG A 455 2.92 -7.52 -27.16
CA ARG A 455 2.78 -7.10 -28.56
C ARG A 455 2.92 -5.60 -28.77
N ILE A 456 2.44 -4.78 -27.86
CA ILE A 456 2.59 -3.32 -27.89
C ILE A 456 4.07 -2.95 -27.70
N ASP A 457 4.77 -3.59 -26.77
CA ASP A 457 6.19 -3.35 -26.53
C ASP A 457 7.05 -3.79 -27.73
N ALA A 458 6.77 -4.94 -28.33
CA ALA A 458 7.38 -5.38 -29.58
C ALA A 458 7.15 -4.38 -30.73
N LEU A 459 5.93 -3.82 -30.82
CA LEU A 459 5.56 -2.82 -31.82
C LEU A 459 6.27 -1.47 -31.62
N LYS A 460 6.51 -1.08 -30.36
CA LYS A 460 7.30 0.11 -30.02
C LYS A 460 8.78 -0.06 -30.41
N ASN A 461 9.31 -1.28 -30.30
CA ASN A 461 10.73 -1.61 -30.54
C ASN A 461 11.03 -2.10 -31.98
N ASP A 462 10.06 -2.08 -32.90
CA ASP A 462 10.22 -2.59 -34.28
C ASP A 462 10.58 -4.08 -34.38
N GLU A 463 10.12 -4.89 -33.41
CA GLU A 463 10.33 -6.33 -33.42
C GLU A 463 9.39 -7.04 -34.42
N GLU A 464 9.85 -8.17 -34.98
CA GLU A 464 9.05 -8.96 -35.91
C GLU A 464 7.80 -9.57 -35.26
N TYR A 465 6.80 -9.88 -36.10
CA TYR A 465 5.58 -10.55 -35.63
C TYR A 465 5.93 -11.93 -35.05
N SER A 466 5.79 -12.09 -33.74
CA SER A 466 5.85 -13.40 -33.07
C SER A 466 4.70 -13.57 -32.05
N ILE A 467 4.24 -14.81 -31.90
CA ILE A 467 3.36 -15.20 -30.80
C ILE A 467 4.29 -15.64 -29.67
N PRO A 468 4.22 -15.03 -28.47
CA PRO A 468 5.12 -15.38 -27.39
C PRO A 468 4.80 -16.79 -26.87
N GLU A 469 5.84 -17.60 -26.71
CA GLU A 469 5.74 -18.90 -26.04
C GLU A 469 6.13 -18.73 -24.56
N PRO A 470 5.36 -19.29 -23.62
CA PRO A 470 5.73 -19.25 -22.21
C PRO A 470 6.98 -20.08 -21.95
N SER A 471 7.87 -19.61 -21.07
CA SER A 471 9.04 -20.37 -20.61
C SER A 471 8.65 -21.69 -19.92
N GLU A 472 9.51 -22.71 -19.96
CA GLU A 472 9.26 -24.08 -19.42
C GLU A 472 8.88 -24.11 -17.92
N THR A 473 9.17 -23.03 -17.17
CA THR A 473 8.83 -22.92 -15.74
C THR A 473 7.63 -21.99 -15.46
N SER A 474 6.94 -21.56 -16.52
CA SER A 474 5.80 -20.64 -16.47
C SER A 474 4.54 -21.31 -17.03
N ASN A 475 3.40 -20.60 -17.02
CA ASN A 475 2.07 -21.14 -17.38
C ASN A 475 1.50 -22.12 -16.33
N ILE A 476 1.75 -21.85 -15.04
CA ILE A 476 1.36 -22.72 -13.92
C ILE A 476 0.67 -21.95 -12.78
N TRP A 477 -0.17 -22.65 -12.02
CA TRP A 477 -0.71 -22.17 -10.75
C TRP A 477 0.31 -22.33 -9.63
N ILE A 478 0.78 -21.23 -9.03
CA ILE A 478 1.82 -21.26 -7.98
C ILE A 478 1.29 -21.85 -6.66
N ASN A 479 -0.01 -21.68 -6.38
CA ASN A 479 -0.58 -21.82 -5.03
C ASN A 479 -1.49 -23.04 -4.83
N ASP A 480 -1.62 -23.95 -5.81
CA ASP A 480 -2.61 -25.03 -5.74
C ASP A 480 -2.34 -26.08 -4.65
N GLY A 481 -1.13 -26.13 -4.08
CA GLY A 481 -0.79 -27.03 -2.98
C GLY A 481 -1.31 -26.64 -1.59
N LYS A 482 -1.89 -25.43 -1.41
CA LYS A 482 -2.46 -24.97 -0.13
C LYS A 482 -3.81 -24.27 -0.37
N GLU A 483 -4.85 -24.67 0.37
CA GLU A 483 -6.14 -23.97 0.31
C GLU A 483 -5.96 -22.50 0.71
N LYS A 484 -6.14 -21.60 -0.26
CA LYS A 484 -6.08 -20.14 -0.10
C LYS A 484 -7.36 -19.52 -0.63
N HIS A 485 -7.60 -18.26 -0.26
CA HIS A 485 -8.75 -17.47 -0.75
C HIS A 485 -8.57 -16.97 -2.19
N SER A 486 -7.33 -16.79 -2.62
CA SER A 486 -6.96 -16.35 -3.96
C SER A 486 -6.01 -17.36 -4.59
N SER A 487 -6.28 -17.70 -5.84
CA SER A 487 -5.40 -18.49 -6.71
C SER A 487 -4.55 -17.53 -7.54
N THR A 488 -3.26 -17.84 -7.67
CA THR A 488 -2.30 -17.02 -8.44
C THR A 488 -1.73 -17.84 -9.56
N PHE A 489 -1.93 -17.38 -10.80
CA PHE A 489 -1.37 -17.94 -12.01
C PHE A 489 -0.14 -17.14 -12.42
N HIS A 490 0.88 -17.81 -12.93
CA HIS A 490 2.13 -17.19 -13.32
C HIS A 490 2.48 -17.50 -14.77
N ILE A 491 2.78 -16.44 -15.52
CA ILE A 491 3.18 -16.51 -16.92
C ILE A 491 4.40 -15.64 -17.16
N ASN A 492 5.36 -16.15 -17.94
CA ASN A 492 6.61 -15.47 -18.23
C ASN A 492 6.96 -15.66 -19.72
N TYR A 493 7.09 -14.56 -20.46
CA TYR A 493 7.43 -14.58 -21.89
C TYR A 493 8.89 -14.24 -22.17
N SER A 494 9.49 -13.36 -21.37
CA SER A 494 10.91 -13.01 -21.40
C SER A 494 11.28 -12.34 -20.08
N ASP A 495 12.57 -12.05 -19.85
CA ASP A 495 13.01 -11.43 -18.60
C ASP A 495 12.15 -10.22 -18.23
N LYS A 496 11.93 -9.30 -19.18
CA LYS A 496 11.11 -8.08 -19.02
C LYS A 496 9.59 -8.33 -18.89
N HIS A 497 9.10 -9.49 -19.28
CA HIS A 497 7.66 -9.78 -19.40
C HIS A 497 7.24 -10.90 -18.44
N ASN A 498 7.35 -10.61 -17.15
CA ASN A 498 7.05 -11.52 -16.05
C ASN A 498 5.75 -11.11 -15.33
N TYR A 499 4.71 -11.94 -15.44
CA TYR A 499 3.37 -11.57 -15.01
C TYR A 499 2.75 -12.53 -13.97
N GLN A 500 1.84 -11.97 -13.18
CA GLN A 500 0.98 -12.69 -12.24
C GLN A 500 -0.48 -12.32 -12.41
N ILE A 501 -1.36 -13.33 -12.43
CA ILE A 501 -2.81 -13.15 -12.49
C ILE A 501 -3.40 -13.71 -11.22
N ASN A 502 -4.10 -12.86 -10.46
CA ASN A 502 -4.78 -13.25 -9.23
C ASN A 502 -6.27 -13.39 -9.49
N ILE A 503 -6.86 -14.51 -9.08
CA ILE A 503 -8.31 -14.73 -9.17
C ILE A 503 -8.84 -15.33 -7.87
N SER A 504 -10.07 -15.00 -7.52
CA SER A 504 -10.76 -15.67 -6.41
C SER A 504 -10.88 -17.18 -6.68
N THR A 505 -10.51 -17.99 -5.69
CA THR A 505 -10.65 -19.45 -5.77
C THR A 505 -12.12 -19.86 -5.92
N LYS A 506 -13.06 -19.08 -5.38
CA LYS A 506 -14.51 -19.33 -5.54
C LYS A 506 -14.99 -19.07 -6.97
N LEU A 507 -14.51 -17.99 -7.61
CA LEU A 507 -14.85 -17.71 -9.01
C LEU A 507 -14.26 -18.79 -9.94
N ARG A 508 -12.99 -19.18 -9.72
CA ARG A 508 -12.37 -20.32 -10.43
C ARG A 508 -13.18 -21.61 -10.27
N GLN A 509 -13.69 -21.91 -9.07
CA GLN A 509 -14.55 -23.08 -8.85
C GLN A 509 -15.88 -23.03 -9.62
N ILE A 510 -16.49 -21.85 -9.75
CA ILE A 510 -17.71 -21.67 -10.57
C ILE A 510 -17.38 -21.90 -12.05
N GLU A 511 -16.28 -21.34 -12.54
CA GLU A 511 -15.86 -21.52 -13.92
C GLU A 511 -15.55 -22.97 -14.26
N ASN A 512 -14.78 -23.64 -13.41
CA ASN A 512 -14.47 -25.07 -13.56
C ASN A 512 -15.74 -25.91 -13.64
N LYS A 513 -16.83 -25.54 -12.96
CA LYS A 513 -18.12 -26.25 -13.09
C LYS A 513 -18.77 -26.05 -14.45
N PHE A 514 -18.64 -24.89 -15.08
CA PHE A 514 -19.07 -24.69 -16.46
C PHE A 514 -18.20 -25.50 -17.45
N LEU A 515 -16.87 -25.45 -17.28
CA LEU A 515 -15.92 -26.15 -18.14
C LEU A 515 -16.10 -27.68 -18.09
N LEU A 516 -16.30 -28.26 -16.90
CA LEU A 516 -16.59 -29.70 -16.74
C LEU A 516 -17.90 -30.15 -17.42
N ASN A 517 -18.82 -29.23 -17.69
CA ASN A 517 -20.12 -29.51 -18.32
C ASN A 517 -20.21 -28.93 -19.75
N ALA A 518 -19.09 -28.92 -20.48
CA ALA A 518 -18.98 -28.36 -21.83
C ALA A 518 -20.02 -28.88 -22.85
N GLU A 519 -20.51 -30.11 -22.68
CA GLU A 519 -21.48 -30.76 -23.59
C GLU A 519 -22.93 -30.31 -23.40
N SER A 520 -23.23 -29.57 -22.33
CA SER A 520 -24.61 -29.17 -22.00
C SER A 520 -24.72 -27.68 -21.71
N LEU A 521 -25.85 -27.09 -22.10
CA LEU A 521 -26.24 -25.74 -21.71
C LEU A 521 -26.94 -25.78 -20.35
N GLY A 522 -26.66 -24.78 -19.53
CA GLY A 522 -27.21 -24.70 -18.18
C GLY A 522 -26.65 -23.52 -17.42
N TYR A 523 -26.92 -23.51 -16.12
CA TYR A 523 -26.50 -22.48 -15.19
C TYR A 523 -25.90 -23.12 -13.94
N VAL A 524 -24.99 -22.41 -13.27
CA VAL A 524 -24.44 -22.89 -11.98
C VAL A 524 -25.26 -22.29 -10.86
N LYS A 525 -25.69 -23.10 -9.91
CA LYS A 525 -26.32 -22.65 -8.67
C LYS A 525 -25.34 -22.84 -7.52
N CYS A 526 -25.03 -21.75 -6.84
CA CYS A 526 -24.10 -21.74 -5.73
C CYS A 526 -24.71 -21.08 -4.50
N GLN A 527 -24.43 -21.67 -3.34
CA GLN A 527 -24.80 -21.15 -2.03
C GLN A 527 -23.51 -20.76 -1.30
N LEU A 528 -23.32 -19.46 -1.08
CA LEU A 528 -22.18 -18.91 -0.35
C LEU A 528 -22.39 -19.05 1.15
N LYS A 529 -21.30 -19.33 1.86
CA LYS A 529 -21.23 -19.21 3.31
C LYS A 529 -21.23 -17.73 3.68
N SER A 530 -21.97 -17.34 4.70
CA SER A 530 -22.00 -15.95 5.19
C SER A 530 -20.69 -15.49 5.85
N ASN A 531 -19.73 -16.40 6.10
CA ASN A 531 -18.44 -16.08 6.69
C ASN A 531 -17.40 -15.74 5.60
N LYS A 532 -16.85 -14.52 5.64
CA LYS A 532 -15.77 -14.06 4.75
C LYS A 532 -14.51 -14.94 4.78
N LEU A 533 -14.22 -15.59 5.91
CA LEU A 533 -13.05 -16.47 6.08
C LEU A 533 -13.26 -17.89 5.52
N ALA A 534 -14.43 -18.21 4.97
CA ALA A 534 -14.64 -19.53 4.38
C ALA A 534 -14.07 -19.59 2.95
N ILE A 535 -13.25 -20.60 2.65
CA ILE A 535 -12.61 -20.75 1.33
C ILE A 535 -13.57 -21.33 0.27
N GLY A 536 -14.44 -22.28 0.64
CA GLY A 536 -15.38 -22.93 -0.28
C GLY A 536 -16.84 -22.51 -0.15
N PHE A 537 -17.70 -23.14 -0.96
CA PHE A 537 -19.16 -22.97 -0.94
C PHE A 537 -19.86 -23.85 0.11
N GLU A 538 -21.13 -23.56 0.43
CA GLU A 538 -22.01 -24.51 1.12
C GLU A 538 -22.49 -25.60 0.16
N ASN A 539 -22.88 -25.18 -1.05
CA ASN A 539 -23.27 -26.07 -2.13
C ASN A 539 -22.95 -25.39 -3.47
N ILE A 540 -22.50 -26.16 -4.46
CA ILE A 540 -22.30 -25.73 -5.84
C ILE A 540 -22.69 -26.84 -6.80
N GLU A 541 -23.70 -26.59 -7.63
CA GLU A 541 -24.27 -27.55 -8.56
C GLU A 541 -24.47 -26.93 -9.94
N PHE A 542 -24.21 -27.71 -11.00
CA PHE A 542 -24.56 -27.33 -12.38
C PHE A 542 -25.94 -27.87 -12.70
N VAL A 543 -26.86 -27.00 -13.09
CA VAL A 543 -28.23 -27.36 -13.46
C VAL A 543 -28.35 -27.31 -14.98
N LYS A 544 -28.59 -28.48 -15.59
CA LYS A 544 -28.83 -28.60 -17.04
C LYS A 544 -30.16 -27.92 -17.37
N SER A 545 -30.17 -27.10 -18.42
CA SER A 545 -31.39 -26.49 -18.95
C SER A 545 -32.18 -27.49 -19.80
N GLU A 546 -33.50 -27.33 -19.86
CA GLU A 546 -34.38 -28.10 -20.73
C GLU A 546 -34.13 -27.80 -22.22
N LEU A 547 -33.48 -26.67 -22.51
CA LEU A 547 -33.07 -26.27 -23.86
C LEU A 547 -32.15 -27.27 -24.56
N ASN A 548 -31.46 -28.14 -23.83
CA ASN A 548 -30.58 -29.15 -24.43
C ASN A 548 -31.31 -30.07 -25.42
N GLU A 549 -32.64 -30.19 -25.34
CA GLU A 549 -33.45 -30.95 -26.30
C GLU A 549 -33.64 -30.21 -27.64
N ILE A 550 -33.63 -28.87 -27.62
CA ILE A 550 -33.97 -28.00 -28.77
C ILE A 550 -32.69 -27.47 -29.45
N VAL A 551 -31.59 -27.38 -28.70
CA VAL A 551 -30.32 -26.82 -29.16
C VAL A 551 -29.74 -27.61 -30.34
N PRO A 552 -29.27 -26.94 -31.42
CA PRO A 552 -28.59 -27.63 -32.51
C PRO A 552 -27.33 -28.38 -32.02
N LYS A 553 -27.22 -29.67 -32.35
CA LYS A 553 -26.03 -30.49 -32.01
C LYS A 553 -24.72 -29.90 -32.53
N SER A 554 -24.75 -29.16 -33.64
CA SER A 554 -23.60 -28.43 -34.17
C SER A 554 -23.11 -27.34 -33.22
N LEU A 555 -24.02 -26.66 -32.52
CA LEU A 555 -23.69 -25.60 -31.56
C LEU A 555 -23.02 -26.19 -30.31
N LEU A 556 -23.54 -27.31 -29.80
CA LEU A 556 -22.93 -28.01 -28.64
C LEU A 556 -21.53 -28.52 -28.97
N LYS A 557 -21.28 -28.99 -30.19
CA LYS A 557 -19.93 -29.39 -30.64
C LYS A 557 -18.96 -28.22 -30.66
N LEU A 558 -19.39 -27.05 -31.16
CA LEU A 558 -18.56 -25.84 -31.17
C LEU A 558 -18.28 -25.34 -29.76
N ARG A 559 -19.30 -25.35 -28.89
CA ARG A 559 -19.13 -25.03 -27.46
C ARG A 559 -18.09 -25.94 -26.81
N LYS A 560 -18.22 -27.25 -27.02
CA LYS A 560 -17.27 -28.23 -26.50
C LYS A 560 -15.85 -27.94 -26.98
N ALA A 561 -15.65 -27.68 -28.27
CA ALA A 561 -14.34 -27.35 -28.81
C ALA A 561 -13.71 -26.10 -28.16
N VAL A 562 -14.51 -25.05 -27.92
CA VAL A 562 -14.03 -23.83 -27.23
C VAL A 562 -13.68 -24.11 -25.77
N PHE A 563 -14.52 -24.85 -25.06
CA PHE A 563 -14.31 -25.13 -23.63
C PHE A 563 -13.13 -26.09 -23.42
N ASP A 564 -13.01 -27.13 -24.25
CA ASP A 564 -11.86 -28.06 -24.23
C ASP A 564 -10.55 -27.31 -24.56
N ALA A 565 -10.58 -26.32 -25.47
CA ALA A 565 -9.41 -25.49 -25.77
C ALA A 565 -8.98 -24.62 -24.58
N ILE A 566 -9.93 -24.12 -23.78
CA ILE A 566 -9.65 -23.35 -22.56
C ILE A 566 -9.05 -24.26 -21.48
N VAL A 567 -9.64 -25.44 -21.25
CA VAL A 567 -9.14 -26.41 -20.26
C VAL A 567 -7.72 -26.86 -20.59
N ASN A 568 -7.45 -27.15 -21.86
CA ASN A 568 -6.15 -27.65 -22.33
C ASN A 568 -5.12 -26.53 -22.60
N SER A 569 -5.35 -25.30 -22.14
CA SER A 569 -4.44 -24.18 -22.42
C SER A 569 -3.14 -24.20 -21.58
N ASN A 570 -3.08 -25.05 -20.57
CA ASN A 570 -1.91 -25.25 -19.70
C ASN A 570 -1.52 -26.73 -19.62
N GLU A 571 -0.29 -27.00 -19.17
CA GLU A 571 0.27 -28.36 -19.12
C GLU A 571 -0.48 -29.30 -18.16
N ASN A 572 -1.15 -28.72 -17.16
CA ASN A 572 -1.90 -29.46 -16.12
C ASN A 572 -3.39 -29.66 -16.45
N GLU A 573 -3.85 -29.24 -17.64
CA GLU A 573 -5.26 -29.33 -18.08
C GLU A 573 -6.27 -28.69 -17.10
N ASP A 574 -5.86 -27.61 -16.44
CA ASP A 574 -6.66 -26.88 -15.45
C ASP A 574 -6.82 -25.40 -15.80
N GLY A 575 -6.86 -25.10 -17.10
CA GLY A 575 -7.04 -23.77 -17.65
C GLY A 575 -8.45 -23.21 -17.47
N ILE A 576 -8.51 -21.90 -17.24
CA ILE A 576 -9.71 -21.04 -17.22
C ILE A 576 -9.56 -19.90 -18.23
N PHE A 577 -10.64 -19.16 -18.51
CA PHE A 577 -10.67 -18.06 -19.46
C PHE A 577 -9.55 -17.02 -19.20
N GLU A 578 -9.32 -16.64 -17.94
CA GLU A 578 -8.29 -15.67 -17.58
C GLU A 578 -6.86 -16.19 -17.81
N THR A 579 -6.66 -17.51 -17.82
CA THR A 579 -5.34 -18.14 -18.05
C THR A 579 -5.07 -18.49 -19.50
N THR A 580 -6.11 -18.54 -20.34
CA THR A 580 -5.95 -18.93 -21.74
C THR A 580 -5.57 -17.72 -22.60
N ASN A 581 -4.60 -17.90 -23.51
CA ASN A 581 -4.37 -16.92 -24.58
C ASN A 581 -5.45 -17.06 -25.66
N ILE A 582 -6.55 -16.32 -25.48
CA ILE A 582 -7.73 -16.32 -26.35
C ILE A 582 -7.39 -15.98 -27.81
N PHE A 583 -6.29 -15.25 -28.04
CA PHE A 583 -5.83 -14.90 -29.39
C PHE A 583 -5.61 -16.13 -30.28
N ILE A 584 -5.11 -17.24 -29.70
CA ILE A 584 -4.82 -18.48 -30.43
C ILE A 584 -6.11 -19.15 -30.92
N TYR A 585 -7.19 -19.07 -30.14
CA TYR A 585 -8.46 -19.76 -30.38
C TYR A 585 -9.58 -18.85 -30.91
N LYS A 586 -9.20 -17.70 -31.47
CA LYS A 586 -10.16 -16.67 -31.93
C LYS A 586 -11.15 -17.20 -32.98
N GLU A 587 -10.69 -18.08 -33.88
CA GLU A 587 -11.52 -18.62 -34.96
C GLU A 587 -12.57 -19.62 -34.47
N GLU A 588 -12.22 -20.46 -33.50
CA GLU A 588 -13.14 -21.39 -32.83
C GLU A 588 -14.24 -20.61 -32.10
N ILE A 589 -13.87 -19.59 -31.35
CA ILE A 589 -14.80 -18.73 -30.60
C ILE A 589 -15.72 -17.98 -31.56
N LYS A 590 -15.18 -17.42 -32.65
CA LYS A 590 -15.98 -16.74 -33.68
C LYS A 590 -17.02 -17.66 -34.30
N LYS A 591 -16.65 -18.90 -34.67
CA LYS A 591 -17.59 -19.90 -35.18
C LYS A 591 -18.69 -20.23 -34.17
N TYR A 592 -18.33 -20.34 -32.88
CA TYR A 592 -19.29 -20.57 -31.81
C TYR A 592 -20.30 -19.43 -31.67
N VAL A 593 -19.82 -18.18 -31.55
CA VAL A 593 -20.66 -16.97 -31.44
C VAL A 593 -21.56 -16.80 -32.66
N ASP A 594 -21.05 -17.04 -33.87
CA ASP A 594 -21.83 -16.97 -35.10
C ASP A 594 -22.94 -18.01 -35.15
N SER A 595 -22.65 -19.25 -34.73
CA SER A 595 -23.63 -20.32 -34.66
C SER A 595 -24.71 -20.01 -33.62
N TYR A 596 -24.31 -19.48 -32.47
CA TYR A 596 -25.22 -19.07 -31.40
C TYR A 596 -26.15 -17.94 -31.87
N THR A 597 -25.59 -16.91 -32.51
CA THR A 597 -26.33 -15.77 -33.06
C THR A 597 -27.34 -16.18 -34.14
N LYS A 598 -26.98 -17.13 -35.02
CA LYS A 598 -27.90 -17.68 -36.02
C LYS A 598 -29.05 -18.43 -35.37
N TRP A 599 -28.78 -19.21 -34.33
CA TRP A 599 -29.80 -19.94 -33.58
C TRP A 599 -30.77 -18.99 -32.85
N THR A 600 -30.25 -18.01 -32.11
CA THR A 600 -31.11 -17.02 -31.42
C THR A 600 -31.92 -16.17 -32.39
N SER A 601 -31.35 -15.81 -33.55
CA SER A 601 -32.09 -15.07 -34.58
C SER A 601 -33.26 -15.89 -35.12
N LYS A 602 -33.06 -17.21 -35.34
CA LYS A 602 -34.14 -18.11 -35.77
C LYS A 602 -35.26 -18.19 -34.72
N LEU A 603 -34.90 -18.27 -33.44
CA LEU A 603 -35.86 -18.28 -32.33
C LEU A 603 -36.65 -16.97 -32.26
N LYS A 604 -35.98 -15.81 -32.41
CA LYS A 604 -36.65 -14.50 -32.47
C LYS A 604 -37.66 -14.42 -33.61
N THR A 605 -37.29 -14.83 -34.82
CA THR A 605 -38.22 -14.84 -35.97
C THR A 605 -39.40 -15.79 -35.77
N GLN A 606 -39.20 -16.93 -35.09
CA GLN A 606 -40.31 -17.81 -34.72
C GLN A 606 -41.27 -17.14 -33.74
N LEU A 607 -40.73 -16.44 -32.74
CA LEU A 607 -41.49 -15.68 -31.74
C LEU A 607 -42.34 -14.56 -32.36
N GLU A 608 -41.80 -13.87 -33.36
CA GLU A 608 -42.48 -12.83 -34.14
C GLU A 608 -43.62 -13.38 -35.01
N SER A 609 -43.58 -14.66 -35.37
CA SER A 609 -44.55 -15.23 -36.29
C SER A 609 -45.89 -15.58 -35.61
N ASP A 610 -47.00 -15.18 -36.24
CA ASP A 610 -48.35 -15.48 -35.75
C ASP A 610 -48.84 -16.90 -36.06
N LYS A 611 -48.02 -17.71 -36.74
CA LYS A 611 -48.39 -19.04 -37.25
C LYS A 611 -48.24 -20.19 -36.25
N ILE A 612 -47.82 -19.91 -35.02
CA ILE A 612 -47.55 -20.91 -33.97
C ILE A 612 -48.76 -21.00 -33.03
N GLU A 613 -49.15 -22.23 -32.65
CA GLU A 613 -50.24 -22.50 -31.70
C GLU A 613 -49.94 -21.90 -30.30
N LEU A 614 -51.00 -21.60 -29.53
CA LEU A 614 -50.88 -20.90 -28.24
C LEU A 614 -50.08 -21.68 -27.19
N GLU A 615 -50.18 -23.01 -27.18
CA GLU A 615 -49.43 -23.90 -26.28
C GLU A 615 -47.94 -23.94 -26.63
N GLU A 616 -47.60 -24.06 -27.92
CA GLU A 616 -46.22 -24.00 -28.40
C GLU A 616 -45.60 -22.63 -28.12
N LYS A 617 -46.35 -21.53 -28.27
CA LYS A 617 -45.90 -20.19 -27.87
C LYS A 617 -45.61 -20.08 -26.38
N THR A 618 -46.31 -20.83 -25.53
CA THR A 618 -46.12 -20.79 -24.07
C THR A 618 -44.87 -21.55 -23.66
N LYS A 619 -44.67 -22.77 -24.19
CA LYS A 619 -43.42 -23.53 -24.03
C LYS A 619 -42.20 -22.77 -24.55
N LEU A 620 -42.34 -22.15 -25.74
CA LEU A 620 -41.27 -21.34 -26.32
C LEU A 620 -40.92 -20.14 -25.43
N LYS A 621 -41.87 -19.55 -24.71
CA LYS A 621 -41.57 -18.49 -23.71
C LYS A 621 -40.78 -19.01 -22.51
N GLU A 622 -41.15 -20.15 -21.94
CA GLU A 622 -40.42 -20.77 -20.83
C GLU A 622 -38.96 -21.04 -21.23
N PHE A 623 -38.77 -21.61 -22.43
CA PHE A 623 -37.45 -21.83 -23.04
C PHE A 623 -36.65 -20.54 -23.23
N LEU A 624 -37.28 -19.42 -23.59
CA LEU A 624 -36.58 -18.15 -23.77
C LEU A 624 -36.15 -17.50 -22.46
N ILE A 625 -36.86 -17.76 -21.35
CA ILE A 625 -36.39 -17.31 -20.03
C ILE A 625 -35.21 -18.17 -19.58
N GLU A 626 -35.23 -19.48 -19.86
CA GLU A 626 -34.06 -20.33 -19.61
C GLU A 626 -32.83 -19.93 -20.44
N LEU A 627 -33.04 -19.46 -21.68
CA LEU A 627 -31.95 -19.04 -22.57
C LEU A 627 -31.15 -17.88 -21.97
N GLN A 628 -31.82 -16.98 -21.25
CA GLN A 628 -31.20 -15.84 -20.54
C GLN A 628 -30.29 -16.28 -19.38
N MET A 629 -30.47 -17.49 -18.86
CA MET A 629 -29.71 -18.02 -17.72
C MET A 629 -28.52 -18.88 -18.14
N ILE A 630 -28.35 -19.17 -19.43
CA ILE A 630 -27.22 -19.98 -19.93
C ILE A 630 -25.91 -19.29 -19.56
N ASP A 631 -24.96 -20.05 -18.99
CA ASP A 631 -23.64 -19.54 -18.58
C ASP A 631 -23.68 -18.41 -17.54
N VAL A 632 -24.80 -18.31 -16.82
CA VAL A 632 -25.00 -17.43 -15.67
C VAL A 632 -24.88 -18.24 -14.38
N ALA A 633 -24.19 -17.71 -13.38
CA ALA A 633 -24.13 -18.29 -12.06
C ALA A 633 -25.14 -17.62 -11.13
N ARG A 634 -26.05 -18.42 -10.57
CA ARG A 634 -26.98 -18.00 -9.53
C ARG A 634 -26.33 -18.14 -8.16
N VAL A 635 -26.20 -17.03 -7.47
CA VAL A 635 -25.57 -16.93 -6.15
C VAL A 635 -26.63 -16.67 -5.10
N LYS A 636 -26.65 -17.48 -4.06
CA LYS A 636 -27.47 -17.24 -2.86
C LYS A 636 -26.58 -17.09 -1.63
N SER A 637 -26.91 -16.14 -0.78
CA SER A 637 -26.25 -15.90 0.50
C SER A 637 -27.25 -15.43 1.56
N LYS A 638 -26.81 -15.32 2.81
CA LYS A 638 -27.55 -14.67 3.89
C LYS A 638 -26.81 -13.41 4.33
N LEU A 639 -27.55 -12.33 4.53
CA LEU A 639 -27.06 -11.08 5.10
C LEU A 639 -26.75 -11.21 6.60
N PRO A 640 -26.01 -10.26 7.19
CA PRO A 640 -25.77 -10.22 8.64
C PRO A 640 -27.05 -10.18 9.48
N ASP A 641 -28.16 -9.68 8.94
CA ASP A 641 -29.48 -9.65 9.58
C ASP A 641 -30.27 -10.96 9.46
N GLY A 642 -29.73 -11.96 8.75
CA GLY A 642 -30.35 -13.26 8.50
C GLY A 642 -31.27 -13.31 7.27
N SER A 643 -31.52 -12.18 6.60
CA SER A 643 -32.30 -12.14 5.36
C SER A 643 -31.54 -12.79 4.20
N LYS A 644 -32.29 -13.32 3.21
CA LYS A 644 -31.70 -14.01 2.05
C LYS A 644 -31.39 -13.01 0.93
N VAL A 645 -30.20 -13.11 0.36
CA VAL A 645 -29.79 -12.38 -0.84
C VAL A 645 -29.62 -13.36 -1.98
N GLU A 646 -30.14 -12.96 -3.15
CA GLU A 646 -29.94 -13.67 -4.40
C GLU A 646 -29.34 -12.69 -5.42
N ALA A 647 -28.34 -13.16 -6.16
CA ALA A 647 -27.68 -12.41 -7.22
C ALA A 647 -27.41 -13.33 -8.42
N LEU A 648 -27.36 -12.76 -9.62
CA LEU A 648 -26.93 -13.45 -10.82
C LEU A 648 -25.58 -12.88 -11.27
N LEU A 649 -24.68 -13.74 -11.73
CA LEU A 649 -23.36 -13.40 -12.24
C LEU A 649 -23.20 -13.94 -13.66
N VAL A 650 -22.92 -13.07 -14.63
CA VAL A 650 -22.56 -13.51 -15.98
C VAL A 650 -21.09 -13.96 -15.99
N SER A 651 -20.83 -15.19 -16.45
CA SER A 651 -19.47 -15.72 -16.56
C SER A 651 -18.72 -15.15 -17.78
N PRO A 652 -17.37 -15.15 -17.76
CA PRO A 652 -16.55 -14.80 -18.92
C PRO A 652 -16.81 -15.72 -20.14
N LEU A 653 -17.26 -16.95 -19.88
CA LEU A 653 -17.61 -17.95 -20.90
C LEU A 653 -18.94 -17.66 -21.61
N HIS A 654 -19.70 -16.67 -21.14
CA HIS A 654 -20.96 -16.30 -21.76
C HIS A 654 -20.73 -15.80 -23.21
N PRO A 655 -21.55 -16.21 -24.21
CA PRO A 655 -21.35 -15.85 -25.62
C PRO A 655 -21.19 -14.35 -25.90
N LEU A 656 -21.88 -13.48 -25.16
CA LEU A 656 -21.66 -12.03 -25.26
C LEU A 656 -20.24 -11.63 -24.82
N ARG A 657 -19.75 -12.14 -23.68
CA ARG A 657 -18.42 -11.80 -23.16
C ARG A 657 -17.31 -12.33 -24.07
N LEU A 658 -17.48 -13.54 -24.60
CA LEU A 658 -16.59 -14.08 -25.64
C LEU A 658 -16.58 -13.21 -26.89
N ALA A 659 -17.75 -12.75 -27.36
CA ALA A 659 -17.84 -11.87 -28.53
C ALA A 659 -17.12 -10.52 -28.31
N TRP A 660 -17.19 -9.97 -27.09
CA TRP A 660 -16.45 -8.75 -26.72
C TRP A 660 -14.94 -8.97 -26.72
N ALA A 661 -14.46 -10.10 -26.18
CA ALA A 661 -13.03 -10.43 -26.19
C ALA A 661 -12.48 -10.57 -27.62
N ILE A 662 -13.24 -11.18 -28.53
CA ILE A 662 -12.85 -11.26 -29.95
C ILE A 662 -12.86 -9.88 -30.61
N GLN A 663 -13.81 -9.00 -30.30
CA GLN A 663 -13.81 -7.63 -30.81
C GLN A 663 -12.58 -6.86 -30.36
N LEU A 664 -12.13 -7.06 -29.11
CA LEU A 664 -10.94 -6.40 -28.58
C LEU A 664 -9.72 -6.81 -29.40
N ILE A 665 -9.61 -8.10 -29.71
CA ILE A 665 -8.56 -8.66 -30.57
C ILE A 665 -8.65 -8.09 -31.99
N GLU A 666 -9.83 -8.04 -32.61
CA GLU A 666 -10.01 -7.52 -33.98
C GLU A 666 -9.64 -6.03 -34.09
N VAL A 667 -10.02 -5.21 -33.10
CA VAL A 667 -9.66 -3.79 -33.06
C VAL A 667 -8.16 -3.63 -32.87
N PHE A 668 -7.55 -4.43 -31.98
CA PHE A 668 -6.10 -4.44 -31.77
C PHE A 668 -5.34 -4.80 -33.06
N GLU A 669 -5.72 -5.88 -33.75
CA GLU A 669 -5.07 -6.32 -34.99
C GLU A 669 -5.15 -5.27 -36.10
N ASP A 670 -6.28 -4.58 -36.25
CA ASP A 670 -6.42 -3.51 -37.24
C ASP A 670 -5.52 -2.31 -36.91
N TRP A 671 -5.46 -1.91 -35.64
CA TRP A 671 -4.65 -0.78 -35.20
C TRP A 671 -3.15 -1.09 -35.25
N GLU A 672 -2.76 -2.31 -34.89
CA GLU A 672 -1.41 -2.83 -35.08
C GLU A 672 -1.02 -2.79 -36.56
N ARG A 673 -1.87 -3.32 -37.45
CA ARG A 673 -1.62 -3.30 -38.90
C ARG A 673 -1.43 -1.87 -39.42
N LYS A 674 -2.31 -0.94 -39.06
CA LYS A 674 -2.20 0.47 -39.48
C LYS A 674 -0.93 1.15 -38.96
N THR A 675 -0.49 0.79 -37.77
CA THR A 675 0.75 1.35 -37.20
C THR A 675 1.99 0.82 -37.90
N ARG A 676 1.96 -0.45 -38.34
CA ARG A 676 3.02 -1.03 -39.18
C ARG A 676 3.04 -0.42 -40.58
N GLU A 677 1.87 -0.12 -41.15
CA GLU A 677 1.75 0.55 -42.44
C GLU A 677 2.19 2.03 -42.40
N PHE A 678 1.96 2.71 -41.27
CA PHE A 678 2.35 4.11 -41.07
C PHE A 678 3.05 4.35 -39.73
N SER A 679 4.38 4.52 -39.78
CA SER A 679 5.24 4.68 -38.60
C SER A 679 4.92 5.90 -37.73
N GLY A 680 4.27 6.94 -38.27
CA GLY A 680 3.85 8.11 -37.50
C GLY A 680 2.77 7.81 -36.45
N HIS A 681 2.13 6.63 -36.50
CA HIS A 681 1.19 6.20 -35.46
C HIS A 681 1.87 5.58 -34.23
N LYS A 682 3.19 5.36 -34.25
CA LYS A 682 3.94 4.83 -33.09
C LYS A 682 3.88 5.76 -31.88
N GLU A 683 3.99 7.07 -32.10
CA GLU A 683 3.88 8.07 -31.04
C GLU A 683 2.54 7.94 -30.30
N ALA A 684 1.45 7.58 -30.99
CA ALA A 684 0.15 7.40 -30.36
C ALA A 684 0.13 6.26 -29.32
N TRP A 685 0.89 5.17 -29.54
CA TRP A 685 1.03 4.09 -28.54
C TRP A 685 1.80 4.53 -27.29
N SER A 686 2.75 5.46 -27.45
CA SER A 686 3.45 6.10 -26.33
C SER A 686 2.61 7.15 -25.61
N HIS A 687 1.54 7.66 -26.24
CA HIS A 687 0.59 8.62 -25.68
C HIS A 687 -0.69 7.92 -25.19
N HIS A 688 -0.56 6.94 -24.29
CA HIS A 688 -1.66 6.30 -23.56
C HIS A 688 -2.67 5.46 -24.38
N LEU A 689 -2.44 5.23 -25.68
CA LEU A 689 -3.31 4.34 -26.45
C LEU A 689 -3.23 2.88 -25.96
N GLU A 690 -2.09 2.48 -25.39
CA GLU A 690 -1.90 1.18 -24.75
C GLU A 690 -2.85 0.93 -23.57
N ASP A 691 -3.23 1.98 -22.84
CA ASP A 691 -4.05 1.87 -21.63
C ASP A 691 -5.45 1.31 -21.93
N PHE A 692 -5.97 1.49 -23.17
CA PHE A 692 -7.24 0.90 -23.61
C PHE A 692 -7.23 -0.63 -23.57
N PHE A 693 -6.09 -1.23 -23.92
CA PHE A 693 -5.94 -2.69 -24.02
C PHE A 693 -5.43 -3.32 -22.71
N ILE A 694 -4.77 -2.54 -21.85
CA ILE A 694 -4.16 -3.01 -20.59
C ILE A 694 -5.13 -2.94 -19.40
N GLY A 695 -6.32 -2.34 -19.54
CA GLY A 695 -7.37 -2.47 -18.51
C GLY A 695 -8.40 -1.35 -18.43
N ASN A 696 -8.26 -0.25 -19.19
CA ASN A 696 -9.27 0.82 -19.17
C ASN A 696 -10.61 0.38 -19.78
N LEU A 697 -10.59 -0.57 -20.72
CA LEU A 697 -11.80 -1.17 -21.27
C LEU A 697 -12.17 -2.42 -20.48
N SER A 698 -13.43 -2.48 -20.04
CA SER A 698 -14.02 -3.67 -19.43
C SER A 698 -15.16 -4.19 -20.32
N PRO A 699 -15.56 -5.47 -20.20
CA PRO A 699 -16.63 -6.00 -21.04
C PRO A 699 -18.00 -5.44 -20.61
N GLU A 700 -18.42 -4.33 -21.24
CA GLU A 700 -19.64 -3.58 -20.93
C GLU A 700 -20.91 -4.10 -21.62
N ASN A 701 -20.80 -5.15 -22.44
CA ASN A 701 -21.91 -5.63 -23.28
C ASN A 701 -22.95 -6.46 -22.51
N ASN A 702 -23.39 -5.94 -21.36
CA ASN A 702 -24.36 -6.53 -20.45
C ASN A 702 -25.78 -6.06 -20.77
N GLN A 703 -26.74 -6.96 -20.60
CA GLN A 703 -28.15 -6.57 -20.61
C GLN A 703 -28.44 -5.72 -19.38
N LEU A 704 -29.36 -4.75 -19.47
CA LEU A 704 -29.74 -3.95 -18.30
C LEU A 704 -30.60 -4.74 -17.31
N VAL A 705 -31.33 -5.76 -17.80
CA VAL A 705 -32.29 -6.55 -17.04
C VAL A 705 -32.17 -8.02 -17.42
N LEU A 706 -32.25 -8.91 -16.43
CA LEU A 706 -32.42 -10.34 -16.62
C LEU A 706 -33.64 -10.85 -15.84
N ILE A 707 -34.26 -11.92 -16.32
CA ILE A 707 -35.42 -12.53 -15.66
C ILE A 707 -35.15 -13.99 -15.37
N GLU A 708 -35.42 -14.40 -14.14
CA GLU A 708 -35.25 -15.80 -13.74
C GLU A 708 -36.50 -16.64 -14.05
N ALA A 709 -36.32 -17.77 -14.75
CA ALA A 709 -37.40 -18.66 -15.17
C ALA A 709 -38.24 -19.20 -14.00
N SER A 710 -37.59 -19.64 -12.92
CA SER A 710 -38.28 -20.34 -11.82
C SER A 710 -39.09 -19.40 -10.92
N SER A 711 -38.67 -18.14 -10.78
CA SER A 711 -39.25 -17.19 -9.84
C SER A 711 -39.97 -16.02 -10.52
N GLN A 712 -39.78 -15.86 -11.84
CA GLN A 712 -40.17 -14.70 -12.64
C GLN A 712 -39.73 -13.35 -12.05
N LYS A 713 -38.72 -13.37 -11.17
CA LYS A 713 -38.14 -12.15 -10.63
C LYS A 713 -37.25 -11.50 -11.67
N ALA A 714 -37.40 -10.20 -11.81
CA ALA A 714 -36.51 -9.38 -12.59
C ALA A 714 -35.31 -8.93 -11.73
N TYR A 715 -34.15 -8.88 -12.36
CA TYR A 715 -32.90 -8.43 -11.78
C TYR A 715 -32.31 -7.34 -12.67
N ASN A 716 -31.82 -6.24 -12.09
CA ASN A 716 -31.17 -5.14 -12.81
C ASN A 716 -29.64 -5.22 -12.69
N TYR A 717 -28.97 -4.83 -13.76
CA TYR A 717 -27.51 -4.73 -13.79
C TYR A 717 -27.05 -3.66 -12.79
N SER A 718 -26.16 -4.05 -11.87
CA SER A 718 -25.63 -3.17 -10.82
C SER A 718 -24.17 -2.79 -11.04
N GLY A 719 -23.39 -3.59 -11.79
CA GLY A 719 -21.98 -3.32 -12.06
C GLY A 719 -21.11 -4.58 -12.03
N GLU A 720 -19.80 -4.40 -12.20
CA GLU A 720 -18.81 -5.50 -12.24
C GLU A 720 -18.22 -5.83 -10.85
N LEU A 721 -17.99 -7.13 -10.60
CA LEU A 721 -17.34 -7.59 -9.37
C LEU A 721 -15.81 -7.51 -9.50
N SER A 722 -15.28 -8.09 -10.59
CA SER A 722 -13.88 -8.05 -11.00
C SER A 722 -13.78 -8.04 -12.53
N PHE A 723 -12.57 -7.89 -13.07
CA PHE A 723 -12.36 -7.94 -14.52
C PHE A 723 -12.80 -9.31 -15.09
N GLY A 724 -13.59 -9.32 -16.17
CA GLY A 724 -14.16 -10.53 -16.80
C GLY A 724 -15.37 -11.13 -16.05
N TRP A 725 -15.33 -11.15 -14.72
CA TRP A 725 -16.40 -11.62 -13.85
C TRP A 725 -17.20 -10.46 -13.25
N GLY A 726 -18.36 -10.13 -13.81
CA GLY A 726 -19.05 -8.95 -13.28
C GLY A 726 -20.37 -8.54 -13.92
N GLY A 727 -21.09 -9.43 -14.58
CA GLY A 727 -22.52 -9.15 -14.75
C GLY A 727 -23.24 -9.30 -13.41
N LEU A 728 -23.09 -8.41 -12.40
CA LEU A 728 -23.85 -8.53 -11.15
C LEU A 728 -25.27 -7.99 -11.36
N TYR A 729 -26.24 -8.89 -11.25
CA TYR A 729 -27.66 -8.51 -11.27
C TYR A 729 -28.28 -8.75 -9.91
N LEU A 730 -28.90 -7.70 -9.38
CA LEU A 730 -29.57 -7.69 -8.07
C LEU A 730 -31.09 -7.59 -8.26
N SER A 731 -31.86 -8.14 -7.33
CA SER A 731 -33.33 -8.06 -7.38
C SER A 731 -33.82 -6.84 -6.61
N THR A 732 -34.08 -5.74 -7.33
CA THR A 732 -34.55 -4.44 -6.80
C THR A 732 -35.80 -4.54 -5.92
N ILE A 733 -36.75 -5.41 -6.26
CA ILE A 733 -38.10 -5.41 -5.67
C ILE A 733 -38.16 -5.99 -4.24
N SER A 734 -37.21 -6.85 -3.86
CA SER A 734 -37.29 -7.58 -2.59
C SER A 734 -36.48 -7.00 -1.44
N GLN A 735 -35.57 -6.06 -1.71
CA GLN A 735 -34.57 -5.60 -0.75
C GLN A 735 -34.63 -4.10 -0.44
N GLU A 736 -35.16 -3.29 -1.36
CA GLU A 736 -35.46 -1.90 -1.06
C GLU A 736 -36.71 -1.85 -0.18
N SER A 737 -36.50 -1.71 1.13
CA SER A 737 -37.60 -1.41 2.04
C SER A 737 -38.35 -0.20 1.49
N LYS A 738 -39.69 -0.19 1.54
CA LYS A 738 -40.52 0.95 1.12
C LYS A 738 -40.15 2.30 1.78
N ASN A 739 -39.22 2.28 2.73
CA ASN A 739 -38.71 3.40 3.53
C ASN A 739 -37.20 3.67 3.35
N GLY A 740 -36.49 2.95 2.45
CA GLY A 740 -35.06 3.14 2.21
C GLY A 740 -34.80 4.40 1.40
N MET A 741 -33.99 5.33 1.93
CA MET A 741 -33.65 6.60 1.26
C MET A 741 -32.46 6.50 0.31
N THR A 742 -31.80 5.34 0.23
CA THR A 742 -30.62 5.12 -0.61
C THR A 742 -30.65 3.78 -1.33
N SER A 743 -30.07 3.72 -2.53
CA SER A 743 -29.83 2.45 -3.21
C SER A 743 -28.90 1.56 -2.38
N ILE A 744 -29.31 0.30 -2.22
CA ILE A 744 -28.57 -0.73 -1.48
C ILE A 744 -27.62 -1.51 -2.42
N SER A 745 -27.70 -1.27 -3.74
CA SER A 745 -26.94 -2.03 -4.75
C SER A 745 -25.43 -2.02 -4.50
N ARG A 746 -24.86 -0.85 -4.21
CA ARG A 746 -23.43 -0.67 -3.92
C ARG A 746 -22.98 -1.47 -2.69
N GLN A 747 -23.78 -1.45 -1.63
CA GLN A 747 -23.48 -2.18 -0.39
C GLN A 747 -23.51 -3.70 -0.60
N LEU A 748 -24.47 -4.18 -1.40
CA LEU A 748 -24.58 -5.60 -1.77
C LEU A 748 -23.44 -6.04 -2.69
N GLN A 749 -23.05 -5.20 -3.64
CA GLN A 749 -21.88 -5.45 -4.49
C GLN A 749 -20.62 -5.59 -3.65
N HIS A 750 -20.37 -4.66 -2.71
CA HIS A 750 -19.26 -4.75 -1.78
C HIS A 750 -19.34 -6.00 -0.89
N TYR A 751 -20.51 -6.30 -0.33
CA TYR A 751 -20.73 -7.52 0.47
C TYR A 751 -20.40 -8.79 -0.32
N LEU A 752 -20.83 -8.88 -1.58
CA LEU A 752 -20.52 -10.03 -2.44
C LEU A 752 -19.04 -10.10 -2.79
N ARG A 753 -18.35 -8.97 -3.04
CA ARG A 753 -16.89 -8.95 -3.25
C ARG A 753 -16.15 -9.55 -2.06
N LEU A 754 -16.54 -9.17 -0.84
CA LEU A 754 -15.98 -9.75 0.40
C LEU A 754 -16.25 -11.25 0.51
N LEU A 755 -17.47 -11.70 0.21
CA LEU A 755 -17.83 -13.12 0.25
C LEU A 755 -17.12 -13.95 -0.83
N PHE A 756 -16.82 -13.36 -1.99
CA PHE A 756 -16.02 -14.00 -3.02
C PHE A 756 -14.52 -13.89 -2.76
N ASN A 757 -14.07 -13.19 -1.71
CA ASN A 757 -12.66 -12.97 -1.41
C ASN A 757 -11.89 -12.31 -2.57
N ILE A 758 -12.53 -11.39 -3.29
CA ILE A 758 -11.87 -10.64 -4.36
C ILE A 758 -10.93 -9.62 -3.71
N THR A 759 -9.68 -9.60 -4.16
CA THR A 759 -8.67 -8.64 -3.70
C THR A 759 -8.95 -7.25 -4.25
N LYS A 760 -8.65 -6.21 -3.47
CA LYS A 760 -8.88 -4.81 -3.81
C LYS A 760 -8.26 -4.39 -5.15
N ASP A 761 -7.06 -4.89 -5.46
CA ASP A 761 -6.36 -4.67 -6.74
C ASP A 761 -7.20 -5.07 -7.98
N ASN A 762 -8.16 -5.98 -7.82
CA ASN A 762 -8.98 -6.51 -8.93
C ASN A 762 -10.40 -5.93 -8.94
N TYR A 763 -10.70 -4.92 -8.12
CA TYR A 763 -12.01 -4.28 -8.11
C TYR A 763 -12.21 -3.46 -9.37
N VAL A 764 -13.32 -3.70 -10.07
CA VAL A 764 -13.78 -2.83 -11.15
C VAL A 764 -14.82 -1.89 -10.56
N GLU A 765 -14.40 -0.70 -10.15
CA GLU A 765 -15.35 0.33 -9.70
C GLU A 765 -16.17 0.81 -10.89
N THR A 766 -17.45 0.45 -10.88
CA THR A 766 -18.39 0.89 -11.91
C THR A 766 -19.19 2.10 -11.50
N ASP A 767 -19.17 2.53 -10.23
CA ASP A 767 -20.05 3.62 -9.74
C ASP A 767 -19.28 4.90 -9.38
N LEU A 768 -17.96 4.78 -9.16
CA LEU A 768 -17.09 5.86 -8.73
C LEU A 768 -15.78 5.82 -9.51
N SER A 769 -15.27 6.99 -9.87
CA SER A 769 -13.94 7.12 -10.46
C SER A 769 -13.00 7.83 -9.49
N LEU A 770 -11.90 7.17 -9.13
CA LEU A 770 -10.85 7.73 -8.28
C LEU A 770 -10.29 9.03 -8.88
N LYS A 771 -10.00 9.02 -10.19
CA LYS A 771 -9.47 10.19 -10.92
C LYS A 771 -10.40 11.39 -10.83
N LEU A 772 -11.71 11.17 -10.95
CA LEU A 772 -12.71 12.25 -10.85
C LEU A 772 -12.81 12.79 -9.41
N VAL A 773 -12.82 11.93 -8.40
CA VAL A 773 -12.84 12.35 -6.99
C VAL A 773 -11.62 13.21 -6.66
N ILE A 774 -10.43 12.76 -7.04
CA ILE A 774 -9.18 13.50 -6.83
C ILE A 774 -9.23 14.85 -7.55
N ARG A 775 -9.67 14.87 -8.82
CA ARG A 775 -9.79 16.10 -9.59
C ARG A 775 -10.72 17.11 -8.91
N HIS A 776 -11.88 16.68 -8.45
CA HIS A 776 -12.84 17.56 -7.78
C HIS A 776 -12.28 18.14 -6.48
N ILE A 777 -11.60 17.31 -5.67
CA ILE A 777 -10.96 17.79 -4.43
C ILE A 777 -9.81 18.76 -4.74
N LYS A 778 -8.94 18.45 -5.71
CA LYS A 778 -7.85 19.35 -6.14
C LYS A 778 -8.38 20.68 -6.65
N ASN A 779 -9.41 20.65 -7.48
CA ASN A 779 -10.03 21.87 -8.02
C ASN A 779 -10.60 22.73 -6.88
N TYR A 780 -11.24 22.13 -5.89
CA TYR A 780 -11.76 22.86 -4.74
C TYR A 780 -10.64 23.48 -3.90
N LEU A 781 -9.59 22.72 -3.57
CA LEU A 781 -8.46 23.20 -2.77
C LEU A 781 -7.65 24.28 -3.50
N ALA A 782 -7.48 24.16 -4.82
CA ALA A 782 -6.82 25.19 -5.63
C ALA A 782 -7.59 26.52 -5.64
N GLN A 783 -8.92 26.48 -5.59
CA GLN A 783 -9.78 27.67 -5.52
C GLN A 783 -9.87 28.25 -4.11
N HIS A 784 -9.52 27.47 -3.08
CA HIS A 784 -9.60 27.88 -1.68
C HIS A 784 -8.28 27.65 -0.92
N PRO A 785 -7.21 28.41 -1.24
CA PRO A 785 -5.88 28.20 -0.62
C PRO A 785 -5.82 28.48 0.89
N TYR A 786 -6.85 29.12 1.45
CA TYR A 786 -6.93 29.50 2.86
C TYR A 786 -7.52 28.39 3.76
N ILE A 787 -7.93 27.26 3.17
CA ILE A 787 -8.56 26.17 3.92
C ILE A 787 -7.49 25.24 4.51
N ASP A 788 -7.34 25.28 5.83
CA ASP A 788 -6.47 24.34 6.58
C ASP A 788 -7.18 23.01 6.89
N LYS A 789 -8.51 22.96 6.73
CA LYS A 789 -9.34 21.80 7.06
C LYS A 789 -10.49 21.60 6.06
N LEU A 790 -10.48 20.48 5.34
CA LEU A 790 -11.52 20.10 4.40
C LEU A 790 -12.63 19.28 5.09
N VAL A 791 -13.86 19.78 5.10
CA VAL A 791 -15.04 19.07 5.62
C VAL A 791 -15.80 18.42 4.46
N VAL A 792 -15.89 17.09 4.46
CA VAL A 792 -16.50 16.31 3.38
C VAL A 792 -17.66 15.47 3.91
N ASN A 793 -18.84 15.66 3.34
CA ASN A 793 -20.00 14.81 3.58
C ASN A 793 -20.09 13.72 2.49
N LEU A 794 -20.28 12.47 2.90
CA LEU A 794 -20.33 11.30 2.02
C LEU A 794 -21.66 10.57 2.17
N PHE A 795 -22.51 10.61 1.14
CA PHE A 795 -23.80 9.91 1.11
C PHE A 795 -23.67 8.63 0.30
N ASN A 796 -24.02 7.49 0.92
CA ASN A 796 -23.95 6.16 0.31
C ASN A 796 -22.55 5.74 -0.19
N ALA A 797 -21.48 6.18 0.49
CA ALA A 797 -20.10 5.89 0.09
C ALA A 797 -19.61 4.45 0.33
N GLY A 798 -20.47 3.56 0.86
CA GLY A 798 -20.09 2.19 1.18
C GLY A 798 -19.04 2.12 2.30
N ASP A 799 -17.93 1.43 2.03
CA ASP A 799 -16.74 1.30 2.89
C ASP A 799 -15.76 2.49 2.78
N ALA A 800 -16.03 3.42 1.86
CA ALA A 800 -15.25 4.63 1.56
C ALA A 800 -13.82 4.37 1.05
N GLU A 801 -13.58 3.24 0.38
CA GLU A 801 -12.26 2.90 -0.18
C GLU A 801 -11.72 3.94 -1.16
N VAL A 802 -12.52 4.31 -2.17
CA VAL A 802 -12.12 5.30 -3.20
C VAL A 802 -11.71 6.62 -2.56
N PHE A 803 -12.39 7.05 -1.50
CA PHE A 803 -12.04 8.28 -0.77
C PHE A 803 -10.77 8.12 0.04
N SER A 804 -10.58 6.97 0.72
CA SER A 804 -9.32 6.71 1.44
C SER A 804 -8.11 6.72 0.51
N SER A 805 -8.21 6.08 -0.66
CA SER A 805 -7.15 6.10 -1.68
C SER A 805 -6.95 7.50 -2.26
N ALA A 806 -8.03 8.25 -2.48
CA ALA A 806 -7.94 9.64 -2.94
C ALA A 806 -7.19 10.52 -1.95
N PHE A 807 -7.45 10.40 -0.65
CA PHE A 807 -6.71 11.16 0.37
C PHE A 807 -5.23 10.78 0.39
N VAL A 808 -4.88 9.48 0.32
CA VAL A 808 -3.48 9.04 0.23
C VAL A 808 -2.79 9.56 -1.04
N GLU A 809 -3.49 9.62 -2.17
CA GLU A 809 -2.92 10.16 -3.42
C GLU A 809 -2.73 11.68 -3.37
N LEU A 810 -3.62 12.40 -2.68
CA LEU A 810 -3.48 13.85 -2.46
C LEU A 810 -2.27 14.19 -1.57
N GLU A 811 -1.96 13.34 -0.58
CA GLU A 811 -0.78 13.52 0.29
C GLU A 811 0.56 13.42 -0.44
N LYS A 812 0.60 12.80 -1.63
CA LYS A 812 1.81 12.77 -2.46
C LYS A 812 2.23 14.15 -2.97
N GLU A 813 1.30 15.10 -3.00
CA GLU A 813 1.56 16.45 -3.45
C GLU A 813 1.88 17.37 -2.27
N LYS A 814 3.10 17.93 -2.24
CA LYS A 814 3.59 18.83 -1.18
C LYS A 814 2.69 20.03 -0.87
N VAL A 815 1.86 20.44 -1.83
CA VAL A 815 0.93 21.55 -1.66
C VAL A 815 -0.21 21.19 -0.70
N PHE A 816 -0.59 19.91 -0.62
CA PHE A 816 -1.74 19.43 0.14
C PHE A 816 -1.38 18.70 1.44
N GLU A 817 -0.09 18.54 1.73
CA GLU A 817 0.44 17.82 2.89
C GLU A 817 -0.05 18.36 4.26
N ASN A 818 -0.36 19.66 4.32
CA ASN A 818 -0.76 20.32 5.57
C ASN A 818 -2.29 20.35 5.81
N ILE A 819 -3.08 19.79 4.91
CA ILE A 819 -4.54 19.86 4.99
C ILE A 819 -5.07 18.78 5.95
N ASN A 820 -5.98 19.18 6.84
CA ASN A 820 -6.71 18.25 7.71
C ASN A 820 -8.05 17.87 7.09
N TYR A 821 -8.52 16.65 7.31
CA TYR A 821 -9.76 16.12 6.73
C TYR A 821 -10.78 15.80 7.82
N GLU A 822 -12.00 16.31 7.68
CA GLU A 822 -13.16 15.86 8.47
C GLU A 822 -14.19 15.22 7.54
N VAL A 823 -14.35 13.90 7.64
CA VAL A 823 -15.22 13.11 6.77
C VAL A 823 -16.47 12.65 7.52
N ARG A 824 -17.65 12.96 7.04
CA ARG A 824 -18.93 12.56 7.65
C ARG A 824 -19.67 11.63 6.70
N ILE A 825 -19.78 10.37 7.07
CA ILE A 825 -20.48 9.35 6.27
C ILE A 825 -21.94 9.30 6.72
N PHE A 826 -22.87 9.46 5.77
CA PHE A 826 -24.30 9.28 6.00
C PHE A 826 -24.75 7.95 5.43
N LYS A 827 -25.19 7.06 6.32
CA LYS A 827 -25.68 5.71 5.96
C LYS A 827 -27.20 5.61 6.03
N GLY A 828 -27.73 4.66 5.27
CA GLY A 828 -29.12 4.23 5.37
C GLY A 828 -29.39 3.43 6.65
N ASN A 829 -30.62 2.94 6.78
CA ASN A 829 -31.02 2.05 7.89
C ASN A 829 -30.55 0.60 7.71
N ASP A 830 -29.77 0.32 6.66
CA ASP A 830 -29.25 -0.99 6.36
C ASP A 830 -28.05 -1.33 7.28
N LYS A 831 -27.82 -2.64 7.48
CA LYS A 831 -26.72 -3.18 8.30
C LYS A 831 -25.89 -4.19 7.51
N ILE A 832 -25.75 -3.97 6.20
CA ILE A 832 -25.17 -4.95 5.28
C ILE A 832 -23.65 -4.98 5.39
N ILE A 833 -23.01 -3.80 5.50
CA ILE A 833 -21.56 -3.64 5.60
C ILE A 833 -21.19 -2.71 6.76
N GLU A 834 -19.91 -2.75 7.17
CA GLU A 834 -19.33 -1.75 8.07
C GLU A 834 -18.94 -0.51 7.23
N HIS A 835 -19.77 0.54 7.29
CA HIS A 835 -19.48 1.79 6.60
C HIS A 835 -18.19 2.43 7.11
N GLY A 836 -17.34 2.90 6.20
CA GLY A 836 -16.06 3.55 6.55
C GLY A 836 -14.95 2.62 7.04
N GLU A 837 -15.04 1.30 6.81
CA GLU A 837 -13.97 0.33 7.17
C GLU A 837 -12.60 0.72 6.58
N SER A 838 -12.56 1.26 5.36
CA SER A 838 -11.30 1.67 4.73
C SER A 838 -10.67 2.88 5.44
N LEU A 839 -11.48 3.87 5.85
CA LEU A 839 -11.00 5.03 6.63
C LEU A 839 -10.54 4.62 8.03
N LYS A 840 -11.21 3.64 8.65
CA LYS A 840 -10.79 3.06 9.93
C LYS A 840 -9.44 2.35 9.82
N THR A 841 -9.22 1.64 8.70
CA THR A 841 -7.95 0.97 8.39
C THR A 841 -6.84 2.00 8.15
N LEU A 842 -7.14 3.09 7.45
CA LEU A 842 -6.17 4.17 7.19
C LEU A 842 -5.65 4.85 8.47
N ILE A 843 -6.49 5.00 9.50
CA ILE A 843 -6.09 5.58 10.79
C ILE A 843 -5.31 4.57 11.66
N ASN A 844 -5.37 3.27 11.35
CA ASN A 844 -4.69 2.26 12.14
C ASN A 844 -3.21 2.11 11.71
N PRO A 845 -2.24 2.42 12.59
CA PRO A 845 -0.82 2.37 12.25
C PRO A 845 -0.34 0.95 11.90
N GLU A 846 -0.99 -0.10 12.38
CA GLU A 846 -0.58 -1.49 12.09
C GLU A 846 -0.91 -1.93 10.65
N SER A 847 -1.79 -1.21 9.96
CA SER A 847 -2.24 -1.56 8.60
C SER A 847 -1.64 -0.72 7.49
N ASN A 848 -0.88 0.33 7.82
CA ASN A 848 -0.28 1.22 6.84
C ASN A 848 1.07 0.67 6.34
N ILE A 849 1.26 0.67 5.02
CA ILE A 849 2.45 0.12 4.35
C ILE A 849 3.24 1.23 3.63
N SER A 850 2.64 2.41 3.42
CA SER A 850 3.27 3.55 2.74
C SER A 850 3.42 4.77 3.67
N GLU A 851 4.44 5.59 3.43
CA GLU A 851 4.75 6.81 4.20
C GLU A 851 3.59 7.80 4.18
N GLU A 852 2.90 7.92 3.04
CA GLU A 852 1.74 8.80 2.89
C GLU A 852 0.51 8.30 3.65
N ALA A 853 0.32 6.97 3.72
CA ALA A 853 -0.72 6.37 4.55
C ALA A 853 -0.40 6.54 6.04
N GLU A 854 0.87 6.43 6.44
CA GLU A 854 1.31 6.63 7.82
C GLU A 854 0.99 8.03 8.34
N ALA A 855 1.04 9.06 7.50
CA ALA A 855 0.71 10.45 7.86
C ALA A 855 -0.69 10.60 8.49
N PHE A 856 -1.64 9.73 8.15
CA PHE A 856 -2.98 9.72 8.74
C PHE A 856 -3.08 9.01 10.08
N SER A 857 -2.14 8.09 10.36
CA SER A 857 -2.07 7.34 11.62
C SER A 857 -1.18 7.98 12.68
N GLN A 858 -0.29 8.89 12.28
CA GLN A 858 0.60 9.59 13.20
C GLN A 858 -0.16 10.58 14.09
N PRO A 859 0.17 10.67 15.39
CA PRO A 859 -0.40 11.67 16.27
C PRO A 859 0.03 13.07 15.83
N SER A 860 -0.93 13.92 15.45
CA SER A 860 -0.66 15.31 15.10
C SER A 860 -0.12 16.10 16.32
N ARG A 861 0.47 17.28 16.07
CA ARG A 861 0.95 18.20 17.11
C ARG A 861 -0.11 18.49 18.19
N ASN A 862 -1.39 18.42 17.83
CA ASN A 862 -2.51 18.55 18.75
C ASN A 862 -3.40 17.31 18.69
N ARG A 863 -3.35 16.46 19.73
CA ARG A 863 -4.10 15.18 19.81
C ARG A 863 -5.63 15.34 19.68
N LEU A 864 -6.18 16.54 19.88
CA LEU A 864 -7.61 16.82 19.69
C LEU A 864 -8.00 17.04 18.21
N PHE A 865 -7.02 17.32 17.35
CA PHE A 865 -7.18 17.57 15.92
C PHE A 865 -6.24 16.64 15.14
N PRO A 866 -6.57 15.34 15.03
CA PRO A 866 -5.86 14.44 14.15
C PRO A 866 -6.02 14.88 12.69
N LYS A 867 -5.09 14.46 11.83
CA LYS A 867 -5.10 14.81 10.41
C LYS A 867 -6.35 14.33 9.69
N LEU A 868 -6.87 13.15 10.04
CA LEU A 868 -8.17 12.65 9.58
C LEU A 868 -9.09 12.38 10.76
N ARG A 869 -10.28 12.99 10.72
CA ARG A 869 -11.39 12.68 11.62
C ARG A 869 -12.55 12.19 10.78
N PHE A 870 -13.18 11.07 11.16
CA PHE A 870 -14.42 10.66 10.51
C PHE A 870 -15.55 10.34 11.49
N SER A 871 -16.79 10.45 11.02
CA SER A 871 -18.01 10.11 11.77
C SER A 871 -19.01 9.39 10.87
N ILE A 872 -19.87 8.57 11.46
CA ILE A 872 -20.90 7.81 10.74
C ILE A 872 -22.27 8.20 11.32
N ASN A 873 -23.10 8.86 10.53
CA ASN A 873 -24.41 9.39 10.89
C ASN A 873 -25.52 8.72 10.04
N ASN A 874 -26.77 8.84 10.47
CA ASN A 874 -27.90 8.40 9.66
C ASN A 874 -28.36 9.53 8.73
N ILE A 875 -28.74 9.21 7.49
CA ILE A 875 -29.33 10.20 6.56
C ILE A 875 -30.60 10.83 7.14
N ALA A 876 -31.36 10.09 7.96
CA ALA A 876 -32.53 10.62 8.65
C ALA A 876 -32.19 11.74 9.65
N ASP A 877 -30.97 11.77 10.20
CA ASP A 877 -30.53 12.82 11.12
C ASP A 877 -30.14 14.09 10.34
N PHE A 878 -29.52 13.92 9.17
CA PHE A 878 -29.27 15.03 8.24
C PHE A 878 -30.56 15.76 7.85
N LEU A 879 -31.63 15.03 7.51
CA LEU A 879 -32.90 15.66 7.14
C LEU A 879 -33.62 16.38 8.30
N LYS A 880 -33.31 16.04 9.56
CA LYS A 880 -33.91 16.69 10.74
C LYS A 880 -33.22 18.01 11.08
N ASP A 881 -31.89 18.03 11.03
CA ASP A 881 -31.10 19.23 11.30
C ASP A 881 -29.92 19.36 10.31
N PRO A 882 -30.20 19.76 9.07
CA PRO A 882 -29.16 19.93 8.05
C PRO A 882 -28.11 20.98 8.44
N SER A 883 -28.50 21.98 9.26
CA SER A 883 -27.65 23.11 9.64
C SER A 883 -26.44 22.72 10.49
N SER A 884 -26.55 21.61 11.22
CA SER A 884 -25.45 21.05 12.00
C SER A 884 -24.37 20.37 11.15
N TYR A 885 -24.66 20.11 9.87
CA TYR A 885 -23.83 19.30 8.98
C TYR A 885 -23.27 20.09 7.78
N THR A 886 -22.98 21.37 7.95
CA THR A 886 -22.35 22.18 6.89
C THR A 886 -21.01 21.56 6.45
N SER A 887 -20.76 21.59 5.14
CA SER A 887 -19.56 20.97 4.53
C SER A 887 -19.07 21.75 3.33
N HIS A 888 -17.78 21.63 3.04
CA HIS A 888 -17.18 22.15 1.82
C HIS A 888 -17.63 21.34 0.60
N LEU A 889 -17.51 20.01 0.70
CA LEU A 889 -17.85 19.08 -0.37
C LEU A 889 -18.86 18.04 0.11
N SER A 890 -19.96 17.86 -0.63
CA SER A 890 -20.93 16.78 -0.42
C SER A 890 -20.94 15.83 -1.62
N PHE A 891 -20.57 14.57 -1.40
CA PHE A 891 -20.63 13.53 -2.44
C PHE A 891 -21.88 12.67 -2.29
N LEU A 892 -22.69 12.57 -3.35
CA LEU A 892 -23.85 11.69 -3.49
C LEU A 892 -23.55 10.57 -4.48
N ILE A 893 -23.73 9.31 -4.08
CA ILE A 893 -23.33 8.15 -4.89
C ILE A 893 -24.51 7.22 -5.09
N SER A 894 -25.00 7.10 -6.32
CA SER A 894 -26.19 6.36 -6.72
C SER A 894 -27.30 6.42 -5.65
N PRO A 895 -27.73 7.63 -5.24
CA PRO A 895 -28.55 7.78 -4.05
C PRO A 895 -29.98 7.29 -4.26
N PHE A 896 -30.47 7.15 -5.49
CA PHE A 896 -31.88 6.89 -5.74
C PHE A 896 -32.15 5.44 -6.18
N PRO A 897 -33.25 4.82 -5.71
CA PRO A 897 -33.66 3.49 -6.12
C PRO A 897 -34.09 3.44 -7.59
N ILE A 898 -33.95 2.27 -8.20
CA ILE A 898 -34.22 2.04 -9.63
C ILE A 898 -35.33 1.01 -9.80
N SER A 899 -36.26 1.29 -10.72
CA SER A 899 -37.31 0.37 -11.15
C SER A 899 -37.07 -0.11 -12.59
N ILE A 900 -37.76 -1.18 -13.00
CA ILE A 900 -37.68 -1.74 -14.35
C ILE A 900 -38.95 -1.37 -15.11
N GLU A 901 -38.81 -0.79 -16.30
CA GLU A 901 -39.93 -0.45 -17.18
C GLU A 901 -39.58 -0.80 -18.64
N LEU A 902 -40.60 -1.03 -19.46
CA LEU A 902 -40.45 -1.23 -20.89
C LEU A 902 -40.80 0.04 -21.64
N ILE A 903 -39.87 0.51 -22.45
CA ILE A 903 -40.07 1.72 -23.27
C ILE A 903 -40.02 1.37 -24.75
N LYS A 904 -40.63 2.23 -25.55
CA LYS A 904 -40.47 2.19 -27.00
C LYS A 904 -39.69 3.44 -27.41
N PRO A 905 -38.42 3.33 -27.80
CA PRO A 905 -37.61 4.50 -28.14
C PRO A 905 -38.22 5.19 -29.36
N SER A 906 -38.35 6.51 -29.28
CA SER A 906 -38.85 7.37 -30.37
C SER A 906 -37.73 7.86 -31.30
N ILE A 907 -36.47 7.80 -30.84
CA ILE A 907 -35.28 8.29 -31.54
C ILE A 907 -34.34 7.10 -31.73
N GLU A 908 -33.80 6.92 -32.94
CA GLU A 908 -32.74 5.93 -33.21
C GLU A 908 -31.39 6.52 -32.80
N ASP A 909 -31.04 6.33 -31.53
CA ASP A 909 -29.72 6.72 -31.02
C ASP A 909 -28.68 5.61 -31.20
N ARG A 910 -27.41 6.01 -31.16
CA ARG A 910 -26.28 5.10 -31.27
C ARG A 910 -25.81 4.71 -29.87
N ASN A 911 -25.94 3.43 -29.48
CA ASN A 911 -25.45 2.96 -28.17
C ASN A 911 -24.12 2.20 -28.22
N PHE A 912 -23.83 1.49 -29.31
CA PHE A 912 -22.57 0.77 -29.48
C PHE A 912 -21.52 1.59 -30.24
N TYR A 913 -20.34 1.73 -29.64
CA TYR A 913 -19.17 2.43 -30.15
C TYR A 913 -17.97 1.47 -30.24
N LEU A 914 -16.94 1.87 -30.99
CA LEU A 914 -15.71 1.08 -31.18
C LEU A 914 -15.98 -0.42 -31.49
N ASN A 915 -16.77 -0.69 -32.53
CA ASN A 915 -17.16 -2.04 -32.95
C ASN A 915 -17.92 -2.90 -31.92
N GLY A 916 -18.50 -2.29 -30.87
CA GLY A 916 -19.23 -2.99 -29.81
C GLY A 916 -18.45 -3.11 -28.49
N LEU A 917 -17.22 -2.56 -28.42
CA LEU A 917 -16.42 -2.56 -27.20
C LEU A 917 -16.91 -1.60 -26.12
N ILE A 918 -17.44 -0.45 -26.53
CA ILE A 918 -18.00 0.57 -25.64
C ILE A 918 -19.51 0.58 -25.83
N THR A 919 -20.24 0.39 -24.73
CA THR A 919 -21.71 0.38 -24.74
C THR A 919 -22.23 1.52 -23.89
N ASP A 920 -22.60 2.62 -24.54
CA ASP A 920 -23.20 3.76 -23.86
C ASP A 920 -24.72 3.70 -23.94
N SER A 921 -25.39 4.06 -22.86
CA SER A 921 -26.84 3.98 -22.73
C SER A 921 -27.52 5.30 -23.04
N SER A 922 -28.63 5.24 -23.77
CA SER A 922 -29.46 6.41 -24.02
C SER A 922 -30.42 6.64 -22.87
N VAL A 923 -30.74 7.89 -22.59
CA VAL A 923 -31.67 8.29 -21.53
C VAL A 923 -32.79 9.12 -22.13
N ILE A 924 -34.03 8.68 -21.96
CA ILE A 924 -35.23 9.48 -22.22
C ILE A 924 -35.72 10.06 -20.89
N VAL A 925 -36.00 11.35 -20.88
CA VAL A 925 -36.52 12.06 -19.71
C VAL A 925 -37.97 12.42 -19.92
N ASP A 926 -38.83 11.97 -18.99
CA ASP A 926 -40.23 12.37 -18.94
C ASP A 926 -40.45 13.30 -17.73
N GLU A 927 -40.78 14.56 -18.01
CA GLU A 927 -41.08 15.56 -16.99
C GLU A 927 -42.59 15.79 -16.89
N ASN A 928 -43.20 15.29 -15.82
CA ASN A 928 -44.59 15.51 -15.49
C ASN A 928 -44.68 16.38 -14.23
N GLY A 929 -44.34 17.68 -14.32
CA GLY A 929 -44.55 18.77 -13.31
C GLY A 929 -44.17 18.49 -11.83
N THR A 930 -44.78 17.48 -11.23
CA THR A 930 -44.47 16.91 -9.91
C THR A 930 -43.33 15.88 -9.93
N GLN A 931 -43.12 15.13 -11.02
CA GLN A 931 -42.14 14.04 -11.09
C GLN A 931 -41.29 14.12 -12.36
N ILE A 932 -40.00 13.87 -12.20
CA ILE A 932 -39.04 13.70 -13.29
C ILE A 932 -38.63 12.23 -13.30
N LYS A 933 -38.71 11.60 -14.46
CA LYS A 933 -38.34 10.20 -14.67
C LYS A 933 -37.24 10.12 -15.71
N TRP A 934 -36.21 9.34 -15.43
CA TRP A 934 -35.14 9.02 -16.37
C TRP A 934 -35.24 7.55 -16.72
N ASN A 935 -35.47 7.26 -18.00
CA ASN A 935 -35.53 5.92 -18.54
C ASN A 935 -34.26 5.64 -19.33
N ARG A 936 -33.39 4.82 -18.76
CA ARG A 936 -32.11 4.42 -19.35
C ARG A 936 -32.24 3.11 -20.10
N PHE A 937 -31.86 3.08 -21.37
CA PHE A 937 -31.97 1.93 -22.26
C PHE A 937 -30.79 1.82 -23.22
N ILE A 938 -30.66 0.66 -23.85
CA ILE A 938 -29.64 0.38 -24.88
C ILE A 938 -30.37 -0.10 -26.13
N GLN A 939 -30.09 0.48 -27.28
CA GLN A 939 -30.64 0.06 -28.57
C GLN A 939 -29.54 -0.52 -29.46
N ALA A 940 -29.82 -1.67 -30.08
CA ALA A 940 -28.96 -2.23 -31.10
C ALA A 940 -28.91 -1.29 -32.32
N ASN A 941 -27.70 -0.94 -32.76
CA ASN A 941 -27.47 0.03 -33.82
C ASN A 941 -26.75 -0.61 -35.02
N LYS A 942 -26.66 0.14 -36.13
CA LYS A 942 -25.83 -0.23 -37.28
C LYS A 942 -24.43 0.37 -37.12
N LEU A 943 -23.40 -0.48 -37.21
CA LEU A 943 -22.01 -0.05 -37.12
C LEU A 943 -21.59 0.77 -38.36
N PRO A 944 -21.01 1.98 -38.19
CA PRO A 944 -20.56 2.83 -39.29
C PRO A 944 -19.25 2.32 -39.92
N VAL A 945 -18.33 1.80 -39.09
CA VAL A 945 -17.09 1.16 -39.51
C VAL A 945 -17.22 -0.33 -39.18
N LYS A 946 -16.96 -1.18 -40.18
CA LYS A 946 -16.97 -2.64 -40.03
C LYS A 946 -15.55 -3.14 -40.18
N TYR A 947 -14.96 -3.64 -39.10
CA TYR A 947 -13.67 -4.33 -39.16
C TYR A 947 -13.90 -5.75 -39.71
N ASP A 948 -14.66 -6.56 -38.98
CA ASP A 948 -15.11 -7.90 -39.37
C ASP A 948 -16.60 -8.10 -38.97
N SER A 949 -17.14 -9.28 -39.26
CA SER A 949 -18.50 -9.74 -39.00
C SER A 949 -18.85 -9.91 -37.52
N THR A 950 -17.87 -10.13 -36.64
CA THR A 950 -18.07 -10.47 -35.22
C THR A 950 -18.73 -9.32 -34.44
N GLY A 951 -18.32 -8.08 -34.70
CA GLY A 951 -18.96 -6.87 -34.14
C GLY A 951 -20.46 -6.83 -34.45
N THR A 952 -20.83 -7.01 -35.72
CA THR A 952 -22.25 -7.03 -36.13
C THR A 952 -23.03 -8.21 -35.56
N ASN A 953 -22.42 -9.39 -35.46
CA ASN A 953 -23.06 -10.56 -34.88
C ASN A 953 -23.29 -10.40 -33.38
N SER A 954 -22.37 -9.76 -32.65
CA SER A 954 -22.54 -9.49 -31.23
C SER A 954 -23.71 -8.54 -30.93
N ILE A 955 -23.87 -7.46 -31.71
CA ILE A 955 -24.95 -6.48 -31.53
C ILE A 955 -26.29 -7.16 -31.83
N LYS A 956 -26.31 -8.02 -32.84
CA LYS A 956 -27.48 -8.84 -33.17
C LYS A 956 -27.80 -9.87 -32.08
N LEU A 957 -26.78 -10.49 -31.49
CA LEU A 957 -26.95 -11.40 -30.35
C LEU A 957 -27.52 -10.65 -29.14
N PHE A 958 -27.00 -9.47 -28.85
CA PHE A 958 -27.51 -8.58 -27.80
C PHE A 958 -28.98 -8.22 -28.06
N GLU A 959 -29.33 -7.82 -29.27
CA GLU A 959 -30.71 -7.50 -29.67
C GLU A 959 -31.67 -8.69 -29.51
N ASN A 960 -31.20 -9.90 -29.84
CA ASN A 960 -31.99 -11.11 -29.69
C ASN A 960 -32.29 -11.39 -28.21
N ILE A 961 -31.27 -11.34 -27.35
CA ILE A 961 -31.43 -11.57 -25.90
C ILE A 961 -32.32 -10.49 -25.30
N GLN A 962 -32.13 -9.22 -25.67
CA GLN A 962 -32.96 -8.11 -25.23
C GLN A 962 -34.45 -8.31 -25.58
N SER A 963 -34.75 -8.75 -26.79
CA SER A 963 -36.12 -9.07 -27.24
C SER A 963 -36.75 -10.18 -26.40
N PHE A 964 -35.97 -11.19 -26.01
CA PHE A 964 -36.43 -12.28 -25.14
C PHE A 964 -36.74 -11.79 -23.73
N ILE A 965 -35.91 -10.91 -23.16
CA ILE A 965 -36.16 -10.25 -21.88
C ILE A 965 -37.45 -9.43 -21.93
N SER A 966 -37.63 -8.58 -22.95
CA SER A 966 -38.85 -7.79 -23.12
C SER A 966 -40.10 -8.65 -23.22
N SER A 967 -40.02 -9.71 -24.01
CA SER A 967 -41.13 -10.63 -24.23
C SER A 967 -41.52 -11.39 -22.96
N ALA A 968 -40.53 -11.71 -22.13
CA ALA A 968 -40.73 -12.34 -20.84
C ALA A 968 -41.34 -11.38 -19.80
N LEU A 969 -40.96 -10.09 -19.79
CA LEU A 969 -41.56 -9.08 -18.88
C LEU A 969 -43.06 -8.86 -19.14
N VAL A 970 -43.50 -8.78 -20.40
CA VAL A 970 -44.93 -8.57 -20.74
C VAL A 970 -45.69 -9.89 -20.94
N SER A 971 -45.01 -11.02 -20.85
CA SER A 971 -45.57 -12.34 -21.20
C SER A 971 -46.15 -12.42 -22.63
N LYS A 972 -45.77 -11.52 -23.53
CA LYS A 972 -46.14 -11.49 -24.97
C LYS A 972 -45.01 -10.85 -25.77
N PHE A 973 -44.91 -11.18 -27.07
CA PHE A 973 -43.97 -10.49 -27.95
C PHE A 973 -44.23 -8.99 -27.94
N THR A 974 -43.18 -8.21 -27.76
CA THR A 974 -43.24 -6.75 -27.78
C THR A 974 -42.00 -6.21 -28.49
N THR A 975 -42.18 -5.08 -29.17
CA THR A 975 -41.08 -4.31 -29.76
C THR A 975 -40.49 -3.31 -28.78
N SER A 976 -41.06 -3.20 -27.57
CA SER A 976 -40.47 -2.42 -26.48
C SER A 976 -39.18 -3.06 -25.98
N ILE A 977 -38.27 -2.23 -25.48
CA ILE A 977 -36.97 -2.64 -24.92
C ILE A 977 -36.97 -2.45 -23.40
N PRO A 978 -36.25 -3.30 -22.64
CA PRO A 978 -36.15 -3.15 -21.20
C PRO A 978 -35.29 -1.93 -20.86
N SER A 979 -35.77 -1.14 -19.91
CA SER A 979 -35.12 0.06 -19.41
C SER A 979 -35.07 0.06 -17.89
N THR A 980 -34.06 0.76 -17.37
CA THR A 980 -33.95 1.06 -15.94
C THR A 980 -34.48 2.47 -15.71
N GLN A 981 -35.51 2.61 -14.88
CA GLN A 981 -36.17 3.86 -14.57
C GLN A 981 -35.76 4.37 -13.19
N LEU A 982 -35.19 5.58 -13.15
CA LEU A 982 -34.99 6.36 -11.94
C LEU A 982 -36.13 7.38 -11.82
N ARG A 983 -36.76 7.42 -10.65
CA ARG A 983 -37.86 8.36 -10.33
C ARG A 983 -37.52 9.15 -9.09
N LEU A 984 -37.48 10.47 -9.23
CA LEU A 984 -37.34 11.37 -8.08
C LEU A 984 -38.69 11.73 -7.47
N ASN A 985 -38.81 11.49 -6.17
CA ASN A 985 -39.96 11.92 -5.38
C ASN A 985 -39.70 13.26 -4.69
N ASP A 986 -40.73 13.86 -4.08
CA ASP A 986 -40.60 15.16 -3.42
C ASP A 986 -39.59 15.14 -2.26
N ARG A 987 -39.49 14.03 -1.54
CA ARG A 987 -38.49 13.85 -0.46
C ARG A 987 -37.06 13.90 -0.99
N ASP A 988 -36.81 13.31 -2.15
CA ASP A 988 -35.50 13.27 -2.79
C ASP A 988 -35.08 14.67 -3.27
N LYS A 989 -36.05 15.45 -3.77
CA LYS A 989 -35.86 16.87 -4.12
C LYS A 989 -35.52 17.72 -2.89
N VAL A 990 -36.14 17.45 -1.74
CA VAL A 990 -35.84 18.12 -0.47
C VAL A 990 -34.42 17.79 -0.01
N LEU A 991 -33.99 16.53 -0.11
CA LEU A 991 -32.61 16.13 0.21
C LEU A 991 -31.60 16.90 -0.66
N LEU A 992 -31.80 16.91 -1.98
CA LEU A 992 -30.94 17.66 -2.90
C LEU A 992 -30.94 19.15 -2.55
N THR A 993 -32.10 19.74 -2.25
CA THR A 993 -32.21 21.16 -1.86
C THR A 993 -31.40 21.47 -0.60
N HIS A 994 -31.56 20.68 0.46
CA HIS A 994 -30.78 20.87 1.70
C HIS A 994 -29.29 20.69 1.48
N LEU A 995 -28.86 19.74 0.65
CA LEU A 995 -27.44 19.55 0.38
C LEU A 995 -26.80 20.78 -0.27
N HIS A 996 -27.51 21.44 -1.19
CA HIS A 996 -27.04 22.66 -1.82
C HIS A 996 -27.18 23.92 -0.96
N ASP A 997 -28.04 23.90 0.06
CA ASP A 997 -28.17 25.03 1.00
C ASP A 997 -27.07 25.02 2.08
N TYR A 998 -26.54 23.84 2.40
CA TYR A 998 -25.56 23.64 3.48
C TYR A 998 -24.20 23.09 3.01
N SER A 999 -23.99 22.99 1.69
CA SER A 999 -22.69 22.64 1.12
C SER A 999 -22.31 23.61 0.03
N ASP A 1000 -21.02 23.93 -0.07
CA ASP A 1000 -20.51 24.79 -1.14
C ASP A 1000 -20.65 24.05 -2.47
N TRP A 1001 -20.06 22.85 -2.57
CA TRP A 1001 -20.15 21.99 -3.75
C TRP A 1001 -20.84 20.67 -3.45
N VAL A 1002 -21.75 20.29 -4.34
CA VAL A 1002 -22.46 19.01 -4.33
C VAL A 1002 -22.04 18.23 -5.57
N ILE A 1003 -21.37 17.10 -5.38
CA ILE A 1003 -20.93 16.21 -6.45
C ILE A 1003 -21.83 14.97 -6.46
N THR A 1004 -22.53 14.75 -7.56
CA THR A 1004 -23.41 13.57 -7.72
C THR A 1004 -22.80 12.61 -8.73
N PHE A 1005 -22.57 11.37 -8.30
CA PHE A 1005 -22.20 10.23 -9.14
C PHE A 1005 -23.41 9.32 -9.29
N ASP A 1006 -23.95 9.20 -10.50
CA ASP A 1006 -25.08 8.30 -10.79
C ASP A 1006 -25.03 7.93 -12.28
N LYS A 1007 -25.46 6.72 -12.64
CA LYS A 1007 -25.50 6.27 -14.05
C LYS A 1007 -26.86 6.47 -14.71
N ASN A 1008 -27.88 6.75 -13.91
CA ASN A 1008 -29.28 6.79 -14.29
C ASN A 1008 -29.85 8.20 -14.20
N LEU A 1009 -29.26 9.08 -13.39
CA LEU A 1009 -29.60 10.49 -13.32
C LEU A 1009 -28.95 11.25 -14.48
N GLY A 1010 -29.71 12.15 -15.11
CA GLY A 1010 -29.18 13.08 -16.11
C GLY A 1010 -29.13 14.54 -15.61
N PRO A 1011 -28.46 15.43 -16.35
CA PRO A 1011 -28.25 16.83 -15.95
C PRO A 1011 -29.53 17.69 -15.92
N GLN A 1012 -30.64 17.19 -16.48
CA GLN A 1012 -31.86 17.98 -16.73
C GLN A 1012 -32.50 18.57 -15.46
N ILE A 1013 -32.30 17.94 -14.29
CA ILE A 1013 -32.80 18.48 -13.02
C ILE A 1013 -32.01 19.73 -12.57
N PHE A 1014 -30.73 19.79 -12.91
CA PHE A 1014 -29.86 20.91 -12.52
C PHE A 1014 -29.92 22.04 -13.56
N ASP A 1015 -30.21 21.69 -14.81
CA ASP A 1015 -30.28 22.63 -15.94
C ASP A 1015 -31.69 23.21 -16.19
N GLN A 1016 -32.50 23.35 -15.14
CA GLN A 1016 -33.83 23.95 -15.27
C GLN A 1016 -33.74 25.49 -15.49
N PRO A 1017 -34.60 26.06 -16.35
CA PRO A 1017 -34.66 27.50 -16.56
C PRO A 1017 -35.07 28.21 -15.27
N SER A 1018 -34.51 29.41 -15.02
CA SER A 1018 -34.85 30.18 -13.83
C SER A 1018 -36.33 30.58 -13.84
N LYS A 1019 -36.98 30.50 -12.68
CA LYS A 1019 -38.29 31.14 -12.45
C LYS A 1019 -38.06 32.30 -11.48
N ASP A 1020 -38.55 33.48 -11.82
CA ASP A 1020 -38.46 34.70 -11.00
C ASP A 1020 -37.03 35.12 -10.58
N GLY A 1021 -36.05 34.99 -11.48
CA GLY A 1021 -34.67 35.48 -11.27
C GLY A 1021 -33.86 34.69 -10.24
N LYS A 1022 -34.36 33.55 -9.75
CA LYS A 1022 -33.61 32.60 -8.94
C LYS A 1022 -32.97 31.54 -9.85
N ILE A 1023 -31.65 31.58 -9.95
CA ILE A 1023 -30.89 30.49 -10.59
C ILE A 1023 -30.96 29.27 -9.67
N PRO A 1024 -31.52 28.13 -10.12
CA PRO A 1024 -31.70 26.97 -9.26
C PRO A 1024 -30.37 26.28 -8.93
N PHE A 1025 -29.49 26.10 -9.93
CA PHE A 1025 -28.16 25.46 -9.79
C PHE A 1025 -27.20 25.94 -10.90
N LEU A 1026 -25.90 25.94 -10.58
CA LEU A 1026 -24.77 26.00 -11.51
C LEU A 1026 -24.24 24.57 -11.68
N LEU A 1027 -24.14 24.09 -12.92
CA LEU A 1027 -23.76 22.71 -13.24
C LEU A 1027 -22.48 22.67 -14.06
N ASP A 1028 -21.39 22.16 -13.48
CA ASP A 1028 -20.22 21.74 -14.22
C ASP A 1028 -20.37 20.26 -14.58
N TYR A 1029 -20.54 20.01 -15.88
CA TYR A 1029 -20.68 18.70 -16.49
C TYR A 1029 -19.88 18.69 -17.80
N VAL A 1030 -18.88 17.83 -17.87
CA VAL A 1030 -18.09 17.60 -19.09
C VAL A 1030 -18.47 16.22 -19.63
N PRO A 1031 -19.30 16.14 -20.69
CA PRO A 1031 -19.66 14.86 -21.29
C PRO A 1031 -18.42 14.18 -21.89
N GLY A 1032 -18.27 12.87 -21.69
CA GLY A 1032 -17.28 12.05 -22.40
C GLY A 1032 -15.97 11.76 -21.66
N GLU A 1033 -15.75 12.30 -20.45
CA GLU A 1033 -14.67 11.83 -19.55
C GLU A 1033 -15.05 10.56 -18.77
N GLU A 1034 -16.25 10.06 -18.99
CA GLU A 1034 -16.86 8.91 -18.34
C GLU A 1034 -16.37 7.60 -18.98
N LEU A 1035 -15.27 7.04 -18.49
CA LEU A 1035 -15.00 5.62 -18.71
C LEU A 1035 -16.02 4.81 -17.88
N LEU A 1036 -16.65 3.78 -18.46
CA LEU A 1036 -17.65 2.90 -17.82
C LEU A 1036 -19.06 3.51 -17.59
N GLY A 1037 -19.38 4.64 -18.22
CA GLY A 1037 -20.73 5.25 -18.17
C GLY A 1037 -21.14 5.81 -16.80
N ILE A 1038 -20.16 6.28 -16.01
CA ILE A 1038 -20.38 6.98 -14.74
C ILE A 1038 -20.51 8.48 -15.01
N SER A 1039 -21.71 9.03 -14.84
CA SER A 1039 -21.88 10.47 -14.93
C SER A 1039 -21.59 11.15 -13.59
N SER A 1040 -20.79 12.21 -13.66
CA SER A 1040 -20.38 13.03 -12.52
C SER A 1040 -20.91 14.44 -12.74
N PHE A 1041 -21.81 14.90 -11.87
CA PHE A 1041 -22.35 16.25 -11.90
C PHE A 1041 -21.78 17.04 -10.73
N LEU A 1042 -21.01 18.10 -11.02
CA LEU A 1042 -20.62 19.07 -10.01
C LEU A 1042 -21.64 20.20 -10.01
N THR A 1043 -22.34 20.36 -8.90
CA THR A 1043 -23.47 21.27 -8.76
C THR A 1043 -23.27 22.21 -7.58
N THR A 1044 -23.57 23.48 -7.78
CA THR A 1044 -23.52 24.50 -6.72
C THR A 1044 -24.76 25.39 -6.81
N ARG A 1045 -25.18 25.98 -5.70
CA ARG A 1045 -26.13 27.09 -5.74
C ARG A 1045 -25.37 28.41 -5.77
N PRO A 1046 -25.84 29.43 -6.50
CA PRO A 1046 -25.34 30.79 -6.35
C PRO A 1046 -25.84 31.34 -5.01
N THR A 1047 -25.19 30.91 -3.94
CA THR A 1047 -25.35 31.42 -2.57
C THR A 1047 -24.55 32.72 -2.41
N SER A 1048 -24.61 33.28 -1.19
CA SER A 1048 -23.78 34.41 -0.75
C SER A 1048 -22.28 34.23 -0.99
N GLU A 1049 -21.80 33.00 -1.18
CA GLU A 1049 -20.39 32.70 -1.48
C GLU A 1049 -20.00 33.10 -2.91
N VAL A 1050 -20.67 32.57 -3.95
CA VAL A 1050 -20.39 32.94 -5.36
C VAL A 1050 -20.58 34.44 -5.56
N LEU A 1051 -21.60 35.02 -4.92
CA LEU A 1051 -21.77 36.47 -4.89
C LEU A 1051 -20.59 37.14 -4.18
N GLY A 1052 -20.20 36.69 -2.99
CA GLY A 1052 -19.04 37.23 -2.25
C GLY A 1052 -17.72 37.15 -3.03
N LEU A 1053 -17.50 36.09 -3.80
CA LEU A 1053 -16.33 35.93 -4.68
C LEU A 1053 -16.34 36.94 -5.84
N LEU A 1054 -17.53 37.23 -6.37
CA LEU A 1054 -17.73 38.14 -7.48
C LEU A 1054 -17.72 39.63 -7.09
N GLY A 1055 -17.97 39.93 -5.82
CA GLY A 1055 -18.09 41.30 -5.30
C GLY A 1055 -16.94 42.22 -5.63
N PRO A 1056 -15.70 41.84 -5.27
CA PRO A 1056 -14.53 42.66 -5.55
C PRO A 1056 -14.36 42.99 -7.05
N HIS A 1057 -14.77 42.08 -7.93
CA HIS A 1057 -14.67 42.27 -9.38
C HIS A 1057 -15.78 43.17 -9.93
N PHE A 1058 -16.98 43.14 -9.35
CA PHE A 1058 -18.10 43.99 -9.77
C PHE A 1058 -18.06 45.39 -9.17
N GLU A 1059 -17.38 45.58 -8.02
CA GLU A 1059 -17.07 46.90 -7.49
C GLU A 1059 -16.24 47.73 -8.49
N GLU A 1060 -15.32 47.10 -9.23
CA GLU A 1060 -14.55 47.77 -10.31
C GLU A 1060 -15.45 48.28 -11.46
N PHE A 1061 -16.66 47.72 -11.62
CA PHE A 1061 -17.68 48.13 -12.59
C PHE A 1061 -18.77 49.03 -11.99
N ASN A 1062 -18.62 49.51 -10.75
CA ASN A 1062 -19.62 50.26 -9.98
C ASN A 1062 -20.94 49.51 -9.74
N LEU A 1063 -20.89 48.18 -9.57
CA LEU A 1063 -22.04 47.36 -9.18
C LEU A 1063 -21.83 46.86 -7.74
N ASP A 1064 -22.77 47.19 -6.85
CA ASP A 1064 -22.72 46.79 -5.43
C ASP A 1064 -23.63 45.58 -5.18
N ILE A 1065 -23.08 44.50 -4.63
CA ILE A 1065 -23.85 43.30 -4.28
C ILE A 1065 -24.89 43.57 -3.18
N HIS A 1066 -24.65 44.58 -2.33
CA HIS A 1066 -25.55 44.92 -1.23
C HIS A 1066 -26.79 45.70 -1.68
N ASN A 1067 -26.88 46.08 -2.96
CA ASN A 1067 -28.05 46.74 -3.55
C ASN A 1067 -28.91 45.73 -4.33
N GLU A 1068 -30.20 45.59 -3.97
CA GLU A 1068 -31.12 44.60 -4.56
C GLU A 1068 -31.23 44.70 -6.10
N GLN A 1069 -31.13 45.90 -6.67
CA GLN A 1069 -31.19 46.10 -8.12
C GLN A 1069 -29.93 45.61 -8.84
N ASP A 1070 -28.77 45.75 -8.21
CA ASP A 1070 -27.49 45.35 -8.79
C ASP A 1070 -27.25 43.85 -8.56
N GLU A 1071 -27.68 43.30 -7.42
CA GLU A 1071 -27.76 41.86 -7.18
C GLU A 1071 -28.59 41.16 -8.26
N HIS A 1072 -29.74 41.73 -8.64
CA HIS A 1072 -30.57 41.20 -9.73
C HIS A 1072 -29.82 41.23 -11.07
N LYS A 1073 -29.03 42.27 -11.38
CA LYS A 1073 -28.22 42.32 -12.61
C LYS A 1073 -27.11 41.27 -12.62
N ILE A 1074 -26.46 41.05 -11.48
CA ILE A 1074 -25.41 40.03 -11.31
C ILE A 1074 -26.00 38.63 -11.49
N LYS A 1075 -27.19 38.36 -10.93
CA LYS A 1075 -27.91 37.10 -11.16
C LYS A 1075 -28.22 36.85 -12.64
N ILE A 1076 -28.67 37.86 -13.38
CA ILE A 1076 -28.88 37.69 -14.84
C ILE A 1076 -27.55 37.40 -15.56
N LEU A 1077 -26.46 38.06 -15.17
CA LEU A 1077 -25.15 37.81 -15.79
C LEU A 1077 -24.64 36.39 -15.48
N LEU A 1078 -24.90 35.87 -14.27
CA LEU A 1078 -24.61 34.48 -13.93
C LEU A 1078 -25.45 33.49 -14.73
N GLU A 1079 -26.71 33.83 -15.04
CA GLU A 1079 -27.54 33.03 -15.94
C GLU A 1079 -27.01 33.05 -17.38
N ASP A 1080 -26.49 34.19 -17.84
CA ASP A 1080 -25.82 34.30 -19.13
C ASP A 1080 -24.53 33.47 -19.18
N LEU A 1081 -23.75 33.46 -18.10
CA LEU A 1081 -22.58 32.59 -17.97
C LEU A 1081 -22.97 31.12 -17.96
N ARG A 1082 -23.97 30.73 -17.18
CA ARG A 1082 -24.49 29.36 -17.12
C ARG A 1082 -24.93 28.88 -18.50
N ALA A 1083 -25.56 29.74 -19.30
CA ALA A 1083 -25.98 29.42 -20.67
C ALA A 1083 -24.82 29.22 -21.64
N VAL A 1084 -23.64 29.81 -21.38
CA VAL A 1084 -22.41 29.58 -22.16
C VAL A 1084 -21.70 28.32 -21.66
N SER A 1085 -21.36 28.29 -20.37
CA SER A 1085 -20.92 27.12 -19.62
C SER A 1085 -20.81 27.45 -18.13
N SER A 1086 -21.35 26.60 -17.26
CA SER A 1086 -21.18 26.79 -15.81
C SER A 1086 -19.76 26.46 -15.33
N SER A 1087 -18.94 25.72 -16.08
CA SER A 1087 -17.54 25.45 -15.71
C SER A 1087 -16.71 26.74 -15.67
N LEU A 1088 -17.04 27.71 -16.53
CA LEU A 1088 -16.40 29.05 -16.51
C LEU A 1088 -16.67 29.78 -15.20
N VAL A 1089 -17.87 29.60 -14.62
CA VAL A 1089 -18.23 30.23 -13.34
C VAL A 1089 -17.33 29.72 -12.22
N LEU A 1090 -16.96 28.45 -12.24
CA LEU A 1090 -16.04 27.86 -11.27
C LEU A 1090 -14.58 28.30 -11.47
N GLN A 1091 -14.20 28.74 -12.67
CA GLN A 1091 -12.84 29.21 -12.97
C GLN A 1091 -12.58 30.67 -12.57
N LEU A 1092 -13.62 31.41 -12.14
CA LEU A 1092 -13.52 32.82 -11.76
C LEU A 1092 -12.43 33.09 -10.71
N ASN A 1093 -12.22 32.18 -9.76
CA ASN A 1093 -11.24 32.34 -8.68
C ASN A 1093 -9.80 31.99 -9.05
N SER A 1094 -9.54 31.49 -10.27
CA SER A 1094 -8.20 31.00 -10.62
C SER A 1094 -7.18 32.13 -10.77
N THR A 1095 -7.52 33.21 -11.48
CA THR A 1095 -6.68 34.42 -11.61
C THR A 1095 -7.56 35.63 -11.97
N LYS A 1096 -7.11 36.85 -11.65
CA LYS A 1096 -7.82 38.09 -12.02
C LYS A 1096 -8.09 38.20 -13.53
N ASN A 1097 -7.13 37.81 -14.37
CA ASN A 1097 -7.28 37.85 -15.83
C ASN A 1097 -8.36 36.89 -16.32
N LYS A 1098 -8.40 35.66 -15.79
CA LYS A 1098 -9.45 34.69 -16.12
C LYS A 1098 -10.83 35.16 -15.68
N ALA A 1099 -10.95 35.83 -14.53
CA ALA A 1099 -12.22 36.41 -14.12
C ALA A 1099 -12.77 37.42 -15.15
N PHE A 1100 -11.89 38.28 -15.71
CA PHE A 1100 -12.27 39.19 -16.79
C PHE A 1100 -12.65 38.48 -18.09
N GLU A 1101 -11.92 37.44 -18.48
CA GLU A 1101 -12.21 36.64 -19.68
C GLU A 1101 -13.58 35.96 -19.61
N VAL A 1102 -13.90 35.38 -18.44
CA VAL A 1102 -15.21 34.76 -18.17
C VAL A 1102 -16.33 35.81 -18.25
N ILE A 1103 -16.19 36.94 -17.55
CA ILE A 1103 -17.17 38.04 -17.60
C ILE A 1103 -17.33 38.57 -19.04
N GLY A 1104 -16.23 38.69 -19.79
CA GLY A 1104 -16.24 39.07 -21.20
C GLY A 1104 -17.03 38.10 -22.08
N SER A 1105 -16.98 36.81 -21.80
CA SER A 1105 -17.78 35.79 -22.49
C SER A 1105 -19.28 35.95 -22.24
N ALA A 1106 -19.67 36.28 -21.00
CA ALA A 1106 -21.07 36.61 -20.67
C ALA A 1106 -21.58 37.81 -21.47
N PHE A 1107 -20.79 38.89 -21.51
CA PHE A 1107 -21.12 40.08 -22.29
C PHE A 1107 -21.18 39.79 -23.79
N THR A 1108 -20.30 38.92 -24.29
CA THR A 1108 -20.28 38.51 -25.69
C THR A 1108 -21.60 37.82 -26.07
N LYS A 1109 -22.08 36.87 -25.26
CA LYS A 1109 -23.40 36.25 -25.45
C LYS A 1109 -24.50 37.31 -25.53
N ARG A 1110 -24.57 38.25 -24.58
CA ARG A 1110 -25.62 39.30 -24.58
C ARG A 1110 -25.55 40.21 -25.80
N VAL A 1111 -24.35 40.58 -26.24
CA VAL A 1111 -24.17 41.40 -27.44
C VAL A 1111 -24.64 40.63 -28.68
N LEU A 1112 -24.30 39.35 -28.79
CA LEU A 1112 -24.73 38.48 -29.90
C LEU A 1112 -26.25 38.25 -29.89
N GLU A 1113 -26.83 38.07 -28.71
CA GLU A 1113 -28.29 37.94 -28.52
C GLU A 1113 -29.02 39.21 -28.93
N LYS A 1114 -28.53 40.39 -28.48
CA LYS A 1114 -29.08 41.69 -28.85
C LYS A 1114 -28.94 41.99 -30.34
N LYS A 1115 -27.89 41.47 -30.99
CA LYS A 1115 -27.69 41.53 -32.45
C LYS A 1115 -28.44 40.44 -33.23
N GLU A 1116 -29.25 39.63 -32.54
CA GLU A 1116 -30.02 38.51 -33.09
C GLU A 1116 -29.18 37.42 -33.80
N MET A 1117 -27.88 37.35 -33.51
CA MET A 1117 -26.97 36.40 -34.16
C MET A 1117 -27.08 34.97 -33.61
N LEU A 1118 -27.65 34.79 -32.40
CA LEU A 1118 -27.83 33.49 -31.76
C LEU A 1118 -29.12 32.75 -32.16
N LYS A 1119 -29.98 33.33 -33.02
CA LYS A 1119 -31.22 32.66 -33.47
C LYS A 1119 -30.93 31.37 -34.24
N ASP A 1120 -29.91 31.41 -35.09
CA ASP A 1120 -29.44 30.29 -35.93
C ASP A 1120 -27.97 29.96 -35.64
N ALA A 1121 -27.46 30.26 -34.45
CA ALA A 1121 -26.07 29.99 -34.09
C ALA A 1121 -25.94 29.64 -32.61
N PHE A 1122 -24.93 28.84 -32.28
CA PHE A 1122 -24.57 28.49 -30.92
C PHE A 1122 -23.11 28.83 -30.65
N LEU A 1123 -22.76 29.00 -29.39
CA LEU A 1123 -21.43 29.41 -28.95
C LEU A 1123 -20.73 28.23 -28.27
N ILE A 1124 -19.47 27.99 -28.62
CA ILE A 1124 -18.62 26.98 -28.01
C ILE A 1124 -17.51 27.70 -27.25
N PRO A 1125 -17.44 27.58 -25.90
CA PRO A 1125 -16.33 28.11 -25.12
C PRO A 1125 -15.10 27.23 -25.35
N ILE A 1126 -14.26 27.60 -26.32
CA ILE A 1126 -13.06 26.84 -26.66
C ILE A 1126 -12.15 26.76 -25.45
N ASP A 1127 -12.06 27.82 -24.62
CA ASP A 1127 -11.11 27.89 -23.51
C ASP A 1127 -11.21 26.71 -22.55
N LEU A 1128 -12.41 26.18 -22.31
CA LEU A 1128 -12.63 25.02 -21.43
C LEU A 1128 -12.04 23.71 -21.95
N HIS A 1129 -11.79 23.60 -23.25
CA HIS A 1129 -11.32 22.38 -23.90
C HIS A 1129 -9.81 22.41 -24.18
N GLN A 1130 -9.00 22.81 -23.20
CA GLN A 1130 -7.53 22.94 -23.36
C GLN A 1130 -6.88 21.63 -23.82
N ASN A 1131 -7.36 20.51 -23.25
CA ASN A 1131 -6.92 19.15 -23.54
C ASN A 1131 -7.00 18.77 -25.03
N LEU A 1132 -7.92 19.39 -25.80
CA LEU A 1132 -8.01 19.15 -27.25
C LEU A 1132 -6.82 19.72 -28.03
N PHE A 1133 -6.07 20.64 -27.43
CA PHE A 1133 -4.99 21.39 -28.09
C PHE A 1133 -3.60 21.14 -27.50
N GLU A 1134 -3.49 20.52 -26.32
CA GLU A 1134 -2.21 20.24 -25.63
C GLU A 1134 -1.26 19.35 -26.46
N ASN A 1135 -1.81 18.47 -27.30
CA ASN A 1135 -1.05 17.49 -28.09
C ASN A 1135 -0.85 17.87 -29.58
N LEU A 1136 -1.17 19.10 -29.97
CA LEU A 1136 -1.00 19.55 -31.36
C LEU A 1136 0.42 20.10 -31.60
N SER A 1137 1.09 19.58 -32.63
CA SER A 1137 2.45 19.97 -33.04
C SER A 1137 2.56 21.37 -33.67
N SER A 1138 1.47 22.14 -33.72
CA SER A 1138 1.43 23.47 -34.32
C SER A 1138 1.86 24.58 -33.34
N GLY A 1139 2.95 25.29 -33.66
CA GLY A 1139 3.58 26.33 -32.83
C GLY A 1139 2.83 27.66 -32.66
N SER A 1140 1.52 27.72 -32.92
CA SER A 1140 0.70 28.92 -32.72
C SER A 1140 -0.01 28.86 -31.36
N LYS A 1141 0.48 29.61 -30.37
CA LYS A 1141 -0.12 29.73 -29.03
C LYS A 1141 -1.24 30.79 -28.93
N SER A 1142 -1.65 31.41 -30.04
CA SER A 1142 -2.81 32.32 -30.04
C SER A 1142 -4.10 31.53 -30.13
N ARG A 1143 -4.93 31.61 -29.10
CA ARG A 1143 -6.21 30.90 -28.97
C ARG A 1143 -7.36 31.89 -28.90
N ALA A 1144 -8.51 31.51 -29.45
CA ALA A 1144 -9.76 32.24 -29.26
C ALA A 1144 -10.54 31.67 -28.08
N ASP A 1145 -11.17 32.54 -27.29
CA ASP A 1145 -11.90 32.13 -26.08
C ASP A 1145 -13.23 31.44 -26.44
N ASN A 1146 -13.93 31.98 -27.44
CA ASN A 1146 -15.24 31.52 -27.88
C ASN A 1146 -15.29 31.35 -29.41
N LEU A 1147 -15.97 30.30 -29.87
CA LEU A 1147 -16.27 30.05 -31.28
C LEU A 1147 -17.76 30.16 -31.54
N LEU A 1148 -18.14 30.98 -32.50
CA LEU A 1148 -19.53 31.08 -32.93
C LEU A 1148 -19.77 30.11 -34.08
N VAL A 1149 -20.74 29.21 -33.94
CA VAL A 1149 -21.09 28.25 -34.97
C VAL A 1149 -22.50 28.56 -35.48
N SER A 1150 -22.59 29.07 -36.71
CA SER A 1150 -23.87 29.29 -37.37
C SER A 1150 -24.35 27.99 -38.02
N MET A 1151 -25.61 27.66 -37.76
CA MET A 1151 -26.33 26.56 -38.38
C MET A 1151 -27.05 27.08 -39.63
N ASN A 1152 -26.81 26.44 -40.78
CA ASN A 1152 -27.65 26.64 -41.95
C ASN A 1152 -28.58 25.42 -42.13
N PRO A 1153 -29.81 25.45 -41.58
CA PRO A 1153 -30.73 24.31 -41.64
C PRO A 1153 -31.10 23.93 -43.07
N SER A 1154 -31.17 24.90 -43.99
CA SER A 1154 -31.49 24.62 -45.40
C SER A 1154 -30.38 23.84 -46.13
N LYS A 1155 -29.11 24.07 -45.77
CA LYS A 1155 -27.96 23.38 -46.36
C LYS A 1155 -27.45 22.19 -45.52
N LYS A 1156 -27.99 21.97 -44.31
CA LYS A 1156 -27.48 21.02 -43.31
C LYS A 1156 -25.97 21.17 -43.08
N LYS A 1157 -25.49 22.41 -42.99
CA LYS A 1157 -24.07 22.73 -42.77
C LYS A 1157 -23.90 23.60 -41.53
N PHE A 1158 -22.84 23.32 -40.79
CA PHE A 1158 -22.30 24.22 -39.77
C PHE A 1158 -21.26 25.13 -40.42
N LEU A 1159 -21.33 26.42 -40.10
CA LEU A 1159 -20.34 27.43 -40.46
C LEU A 1159 -19.66 27.89 -39.18
N PHE A 1160 -18.37 27.63 -39.07
CA PHE A 1160 -17.53 28.08 -37.97
C PHE A 1160 -17.08 29.51 -38.29
N LEU A 1161 -17.46 30.48 -37.45
CA LEU A 1161 -17.27 31.91 -37.65
C LEU A 1161 -16.27 32.51 -36.67
#